data_AF-A0A0G0BMV2-F1
#
_entry.id   AF-A0A0G0BMV2-F1
#
_cell.length_a   1.000
_cell.length_b   1.000
_cell.length_c   1.000
_cell.angle_alpha   90.00
_cell.angle_beta   90.00
_cell.angle_gamma   90.00
#
_symmetry.space_group_name_H-M   'P 1'
#
loop_
_entity.id
_entity.type
_entity.pdbx_description
1 polymer ?
#
loop_
_entity_poly.entity_id
_entity_poly.type
_entity_poly.pdbx_seq_one_letter_code
_entity_poly.pdbx_strand_id
1 'polypeptide(L)'
;MIKLFTKFVSVTIILQLLIGNSAVVLAAKVKDEIIKENKEIIKEENLEIVDSNKIENSENTKNKTDLKEKVKEKVDEIKDKTDTGDEDPAIKEGDPTPTTEIPPQNPEPQNPLDFLKGFQGKYETDLFTGASTFNYQIWLPKGRNLNPSISIGYSSSNTNLNGIIGYGWDISNSYIFRNATKGVDKIYNSDDFSAVIFGGYNELVSLGSGVYGAKTESDFKKWQFSNNTWTVTDTNGTIYTFGSTSSSRQDNPNDFSKIFKWMLEKVQDTNGNFISFTYSKDSGQIYPDKIRYTGNGSDQGIYEVKFNLVARNSSVSSFRTGFEVKTNFLIDNIKINSYDTGFSKEIRAYKFGYTYNGALAQLTKITVYGGTESFPDTKFSYFPNNLLKKVELPAGGIFQLTYKKSSAYRESDQSLANENLPFPIDTVHSESLQASSADIAYTTYYDYEGGHYYYDNLDAYKKEYAGFHSIAITDPLNNKKKLSFHQSEFSKDNINSVLNGEYDDHISKKGKIYREEFYDNLGKLFKLIIRKWDKKTLTGTNRYFVFLKNQIEIDYDGDSSYKAKANAYEYDNYGNFLKNTDYGEVSLNSDGYNFTDVLNDKIVQDIEYASNSSKYIYALPQKQTLTDYYSNKIGETKIYYDKLSLGSVDKGNLTKTEKLVDSTGKIIKNEIDYNSFGLPNKYRNGKNYQTEIIYDSFNLFPYQIKNPKSQITTFTYNYFFGQISQITDPNNSKKVFQYDGLGRLKEVDLSNPHADSGTIKKTGYTYDTISYPNSVTQTDTAYNVDVNSKVIYVTTKIYFDGLNRKIQIRHETEGTDKYIVSSIIYDELGNLKKELLPKVLSGLSFSTPSLSDIGNQYSYDCLNRILQISNVLGATTFSYNDWKKTLIDANSKKKEFLYDARGNLTQVNEFLNSVSYATKYEYDFLKNLTKITDASGNIKNFTYDLLGRNLSQEILHKPTETNFKKYTFQYDDNNNLLIQTDPKGQIVNYSYDELDRILTEDFPNDAGVNVQYVYDQGIYGVGRLSSVMNYDYNYQSDYIFEKSFTYDILGRVLSDSEIFKQGNINKIYTTSYDYDFLGNIFNTIYPDSTEVLYIYDNSDKVEKILLNNQTLISKIDHSAIGTISEIDYVNGVISKNTYDINKLYRLTRKQTYKNSTYLQNISYSFDAVGNVLNITDSSNTNSAKIADYTYDDLHRLSTAIITNTPQNKNYIETYAYDITGNILVKSDLGNYQYNDKNPQAVTRAGNVSYSY
;
A
#
# COMPACT_ATOMS: atom_id res chain seq x y z
N MET A 1 -35.90 45.85 -0.17
CA MET A 1 -34.88 44.81 -0.40
C MET A 1 -33.62 45.01 0.44
N ILE A 2 -32.90 46.14 0.38
CA ILE A 2 -31.62 46.36 1.10
C ILE A 2 -31.66 45.93 2.59
N LYS A 3 -32.63 46.41 3.40
CA LYS A 3 -32.79 46.00 4.82
C LYS A 3 -33.16 44.52 5.06
N LEU A 4 -33.47 43.76 4.01
CA LEU A 4 -33.67 42.31 4.06
C LEU A 4 -32.34 41.57 3.80
N PHE A 5 -31.54 42.08 2.85
CA PHE A 5 -30.18 41.60 2.56
C PHE A 5 -29.28 41.67 3.79
N THR A 6 -29.27 42.80 4.52
CA THR A 6 -28.46 42.94 5.75
C THR A 6 -28.81 41.91 6.83
N LYS A 7 -30.06 41.44 6.88
CA LYS A 7 -30.48 40.34 7.78
C LYS A 7 -30.11 38.96 7.24
N PHE A 8 -30.17 38.76 5.92
CA PHE A 8 -29.72 37.52 5.29
C PHE A 8 -28.22 37.31 5.51
N VAL A 9 -27.39 38.32 5.28
CA VAL A 9 -25.94 38.28 5.56
C VAL A 9 -25.65 37.83 7.00
N SER A 10 -26.28 38.43 8.01
CA SER A 10 -26.10 38.01 9.41
C SER A 10 -26.52 36.55 9.68
N VAL A 11 -27.54 36.04 8.99
CA VAL A 11 -27.97 34.64 9.12
C VAL A 11 -27.04 33.69 8.38
N THR A 12 -26.59 34.04 7.16
CA THR A 12 -25.64 33.25 6.37
C THR A 12 -24.32 33.07 7.12
N ILE A 13 -23.80 34.12 7.76
CA ILE A 13 -22.55 34.02 8.52
C ILE A 13 -22.73 33.16 9.80
N ILE A 14 -23.86 33.29 10.51
CA ILE A 14 -24.19 32.38 11.62
C ILE A 14 -24.35 30.93 11.13
N LEU A 15 -24.84 30.72 9.90
CA LEU A 15 -24.85 29.40 9.27
C LEU A 15 -23.43 28.92 8.95
N GLN A 16 -22.57 29.74 8.35
CA GLN A 16 -21.14 29.43 8.12
C GLN A 16 -20.35 29.21 9.41
N LEU A 17 -20.85 29.65 10.57
CA LEU A 17 -20.29 29.34 11.88
C LEU A 17 -20.81 28.01 12.47
N LEU A 18 -22.02 27.60 12.11
CA LEU A 18 -22.58 26.27 12.44
C LEU A 18 -22.13 25.18 11.45
N ILE A 19 -21.65 25.57 10.26
CA ILE A 19 -21.09 24.68 9.23
C ILE A 19 -19.53 24.72 9.27
N GLY A 20 -18.95 25.83 9.73
CA GLY A 20 -17.52 26.15 9.67
C GLY A 20 -17.08 26.61 8.27
N ASN A 21 -16.36 27.74 8.17
CA ASN A 21 -15.62 28.08 6.94
C ASN A 21 -14.34 27.24 6.73
N SER A 22 -14.09 26.31 7.66
CA SER A 22 -13.48 25.02 7.34
C SER A 22 -14.02 24.46 6.02
N ALA A 23 -15.33 24.51 5.72
CA ALA A 23 -15.95 23.84 4.57
C ALA A 23 -15.41 24.15 3.14
N VAL A 24 -14.47 25.09 2.95
CA VAL A 24 -13.73 25.27 1.67
C VAL A 24 -12.23 24.97 1.81
N VAL A 25 -11.63 25.28 2.97
CA VAL A 25 -10.20 25.05 3.27
C VAL A 25 -9.95 23.61 3.73
N LEU A 26 -10.83 23.10 4.59
CA LEU A 26 -11.05 21.68 4.84
C LEU A 26 -11.47 21.01 3.52
N ALA A 27 -12.32 21.60 2.67
CA ALA A 27 -12.52 21.06 1.30
C ALA A 27 -11.35 21.30 0.32
N ALA A 28 -10.15 21.56 0.83
CA ALA A 28 -8.86 21.50 0.13
C ALA A 28 -7.85 20.59 0.87
N LYS A 29 -7.63 20.77 2.19
CA LYS A 29 -6.77 19.90 3.02
C LYS A 29 -7.42 18.54 3.30
N VAL A 30 -8.71 18.53 3.65
CA VAL A 30 -9.59 17.36 3.57
C VAL A 30 -10.15 17.18 2.15
N LYS A 31 -9.64 17.87 1.12
CA LYS A 31 -9.65 17.29 -0.25
C LYS A 31 -8.45 16.39 -0.46
N ASP A 32 -7.28 16.71 0.09
CA ASP A 32 -6.15 15.78 0.12
C ASP A 32 -6.41 14.62 1.12
N GLU A 33 -7.08 14.85 2.25
CA GLU A 33 -7.51 13.78 3.16
C GLU A 33 -8.73 13.01 2.62
N ILE A 34 -9.71 13.63 1.93
CA ILE A 34 -10.76 12.89 1.17
C ILE A 34 -10.20 12.21 -0.08
N ILE A 35 -9.15 12.70 -0.74
CA ILE A 35 -8.49 11.96 -1.82
C ILE A 35 -7.68 10.79 -1.23
N LYS A 36 -7.28 10.87 0.05
CA LYS A 36 -6.65 9.77 0.78
C LYS A 36 -7.66 8.82 1.45
N GLU A 37 -8.88 9.25 1.77
CA GLU A 37 -10.04 8.36 1.98
C GLU A 37 -10.41 7.70 0.64
N ASN A 38 -10.84 8.48 -0.35
CA ASN A 38 -11.46 8.00 -1.57
C ASN A 38 -10.53 7.18 -2.48
N LYS A 39 -9.20 7.32 -2.39
CA LYS A 39 -8.27 6.38 -3.07
C LYS A 39 -8.18 5.02 -2.38
N GLU A 40 -8.62 4.90 -1.14
CA GLU A 40 -8.82 3.62 -0.46
C GLU A 40 -10.27 3.13 -0.64
N ILE A 41 -11.28 4.02 -0.62
CA ILE A 41 -12.69 3.67 -0.89
C ILE A 41 -12.89 3.12 -2.32
N ILE A 42 -12.35 3.81 -3.34
CA ILE A 42 -12.63 3.50 -4.74
C ILE A 42 -11.67 2.41 -5.24
N LYS A 43 -11.85 1.18 -4.74
CA LYS A 43 -11.17 0.00 -5.31
C LYS A 43 -11.91 -1.34 -5.26
N GLU A 44 -12.98 -1.50 -4.48
CA GLU A 44 -13.74 -2.77 -4.39
C GLU A 44 -15.27 -2.65 -4.66
N GLU A 45 -15.83 -1.44 -4.86
CA GLU A 45 -17.16 -1.25 -5.49
C GLU A 45 -17.12 -0.27 -6.68
N ASN A 46 -17.27 -0.82 -7.90
CA ASN A 46 -17.69 -0.05 -9.09
C ASN A 46 -19.22 0.10 -9.04
N LEU A 47 -19.76 1.30 -8.78
CA LEU A 47 -21.13 1.64 -9.20
C LEU A 47 -21.41 3.16 -9.18
N GLU A 48 -22.36 3.58 -10.01
CA GLU A 48 -22.40 4.95 -10.52
C GLU A 48 -23.47 5.87 -9.93
N ILE A 49 -23.21 7.16 -10.18
CA ILE A 49 -23.97 8.34 -9.76
C ILE A 49 -25.37 8.32 -10.40
N VAL A 50 -26.42 8.28 -9.57
CA VAL A 50 -27.77 8.64 -10.03
C VAL A 50 -27.89 10.15 -10.06
N ASP A 51 -27.80 10.73 -11.27
CA ASP A 51 -28.09 12.14 -11.54
C ASP A 51 -29.56 12.49 -11.18
N SER A 52 -29.82 13.75 -10.82
CA SER A 52 -31.05 14.21 -10.18
C SER A 52 -31.58 15.55 -10.72
N ASN A 53 -31.94 15.56 -12.01
CA ASN A 53 -32.61 16.64 -12.75
C ASN A 53 -33.42 16.00 -13.91
N LYS A 54 -34.49 16.56 -14.49
CA LYS A 54 -35.39 17.70 -14.19
C LYS A 54 -36.78 17.12 -13.74
N ILE A 55 -37.98 17.71 -13.79
CA ILE A 55 -38.51 19.04 -14.17
C ILE A 55 -39.80 19.36 -13.34
N GLU A 56 -40.46 20.49 -13.62
CA GLU A 56 -41.64 21.08 -12.96
C GLU A 56 -42.98 20.58 -13.60
N ASN A 57 -44.23 21.00 -13.30
CA ASN A 57 -44.75 22.32 -12.88
C ASN A 57 -46.20 22.27 -12.33
N SER A 58 -46.52 23.04 -11.28
CA SER A 58 -47.77 23.86 -11.13
C SER A 58 -47.88 24.55 -9.75
N GLU A 59 -47.40 25.80 -9.72
CA GLU A 59 -47.79 26.95 -8.86
C GLU A 59 -48.00 26.87 -7.31
N ASN A 60 -47.49 27.94 -6.68
CA ASN A 60 -47.94 28.60 -5.44
C ASN A 60 -47.42 28.18 -4.02
N THR A 61 -46.32 28.86 -3.66
CA THR A 61 -46.04 29.52 -2.36
C THR A 61 -45.46 28.77 -1.14
N LYS A 62 -44.22 29.21 -0.83
CA LYS A 62 -43.57 29.42 0.49
C LYS A 62 -42.74 28.31 1.16
N ASN A 63 -41.63 28.79 1.74
CA ASN A 63 -40.73 28.20 2.74
C ASN A 63 -39.84 27.01 2.32
N LYS A 64 -38.64 27.34 1.81
CA LYS A 64 -37.46 26.48 1.87
C LYS A 64 -36.95 26.37 3.32
N THR A 65 -36.96 25.17 3.89
CA THR A 65 -36.10 24.73 5.01
C THR A 65 -35.82 23.23 4.83
N ASP A 66 -34.88 22.68 5.60
CA ASP A 66 -34.62 21.23 5.77
C ASP A 66 -34.19 20.44 4.51
N LEU A 67 -33.02 20.82 4.00
CA LEU A 67 -32.18 19.98 3.11
C LEU A 67 -30.80 19.73 3.75
N LYS A 68 -30.75 19.60 5.09
CA LYS A 68 -29.50 19.49 5.87
C LYS A 68 -29.55 18.50 7.05
N GLU A 69 -30.21 17.34 6.88
CA GLU A 69 -30.08 16.24 7.84
C GLU A 69 -30.39 14.86 7.20
N LYS A 70 -29.62 14.48 6.16
CA LYS A 70 -29.66 13.12 5.57
C LYS A 70 -28.44 12.66 4.76
N VAL A 71 -27.26 13.26 5.02
CA VAL A 71 -25.97 12.84 4.44
C VAL A 71 -24.96 12.66 5.58
N LYS A 72 -25.30 11.82 6.56
CA LYS A 72 -24.41 11.51 7.69
C LYS A 72 -24.68 10.14 8.33
N GLU A 73 -24.75 9.11 7.50
CA GLU A 73 -24.65 7.70 7.92
C GLU A 73 -24.39 6.79 6.69
N LYS A 74 -23.36 7.13 5.90
CA LYS A 74 -22.88 6.28 4.79
C LYS A 74 -21.42 6.52 4.35
N VAL A 75 -20.56 6.92 5.28
CA VAL A 75 -19.09 6.99 5.11
C VAL A 75 -18.43 6.54 6.41
N ASP A 76 -18.63 5.27 6.76
CA ASP A 76 -17.85 4.53 7.77
C ASP A 76 -17.54 3.10 7.28
N GLU A 77 -17.47 2.96 5.95
CA GLU A 77 -16.84 1.82 5.28
C GLU A 77 -16.09 2.38 4.06
N ILE A 78 -14.94 3.04 4.34
CA ILE A 78 -13.60 2.53 4.02
C ILE A 78 -12.56 3.60 4.43
N LYS A 79 -11.72 3.27 5.41
CA LYS A 79 -10.32 3.75 5.51
C LYS A 79 -9.47 2.78 6.34
N ASP A 80 -9.64 1.50 6.05
CA ASP A 80 -8.76 0.42 6.45
C ASP A 80 -8.20 -0.12 5.13
N LYS A 81 -6.86 -0.05 4.92
CA LYS A 81 -6.29 0.51 3.67
C LYS A 81 -4.78 0.87 3.73
N THR A 82 -4.31 1.63 4.72
CA THR A 82 -2.88 2.04 4.83
C THR A 82 -2.22 1.94 6.22
N ASP A 83 -2.33 0.76 6.87
CA ASP A 83 -1.21 0.23 7.68
C ASP A 83 -1.17 -1.31 7.62
N THR A 84 -1.17 -1.86 6.40
CA THR A 84 -0.97 -3.31 6.18
C THR A 84 0.48 -3.67 6.53
N GLY A 85 0.68 -4.05 7.79
CA GLY A 85 1.80 -4.89 8.23
C GLY A 85 1.70 -6.33 7.74
N ASP A 86 0.73 -6.65 6.88
CA ASP A 86 0.78 -7.82 6.01
C ASP A 86 2.09 -7.80 5.21
N GLU A 87 2.81 -8.92 5.22
CA GLU A 87 3.76 -9.21 4.15
C GLU A 87 2.97 -9.35 2.84
N ASP A 88 3.06 -8.33 1.96
CA ASP A 88 2.70 -8.31 0.53
C ASP A 88 2.20 -9.67 0.02
N PRO A 89 0.86 -9.91 0.01
CA PRO A 89 0.19 -11.12 0.48
C PRO A 89 0.70 -12.40 -0.19
N ALA A 90 1.84 -12.87 0.36
CA ALA A 90 2.92 -13.53 -0.36
C ALA A 90 2.80 -13.47 -1.90
N ILE A 91 3.47 -12.51 -2.56
CA ILE A 91 3.70 -12.55 -4.02
C ILE A 91 4.07 -13.99 -4.38
N LYS A 92 3.12 -14.71 -5.00
CA LYS A 92 3.34 -16.10 -5.36
C LYS A 92 4.48 -16.08 -6.38
N GLU A 93 5.53 -16.86 -6.12
CA GLU A 93 6.61 -17.15 -7.07
C GLU A 93 5.99 -17.80 -8.32
N GLY A 94 5.40 -17.00 -9.21
CA GLY A 94 4.54 -17.50 -10.29
C GLY A 94 3.46 -16.59 -10.88
N ASP A 95 3.13 -15.40 -10.35
CA ASP A 95 2.13 -14.51 -11.00
C ASP A 95 2.78 -13.34 -11.82
N PRO A 96 2.94 -13.48 -13.15
CA PRO A 96 3.51 -12.45 -14.01
C PRO A 96 2.45 -11.38 -14.37
N THR A 97 2.06 -10.55 -13.40
CA THR A 97 1.21 -9.39 -13.68
C THR A 97 1.96 -8.37 -14.58
N PRO A 98 1.42 -7.99 -15.76
CA PRO A 98 2.10 -7.06 -16.66
C PRO A 98 1.97 -5.61 -16.15
N THR A 99 2.91 -5.18 -15.31
CA THR A 99 2.91 -3.84 -14.69
C THR A 99 3.20 -2.73 -15.71
N THR A 100 2.16 -2.28 -16.42
CA THR A 100 1.65 -0.88 -16.49
C THR A 100 0.77 -0.72 -17.74
N GLU A 101 -0.54 -0.90 -17.59
CA GLU A 101 -1.52 -0.56 -18.65
C GLU A 101 -2.10 0.85 -18.53
N ILE A 102 -1.64 1.63 -17.54
CA ILE A 102 -2.11 2.99 -17.26
C ILE A 102 -1.07 3.96 -17.85
N PRO A 103 -1.46 5.07 -18.52
CA PRO A 103 -0.51 6.12 -18.88
C PRO A 103 0.26 6.57 -17.64
N PRO A 104 1.60 6.68 -17.68
CA PRO A 104 2.39 6.90 -16.48
C PRO A 104 2.02 8.24 -15.84
N GLN A 105 1.65 8.17 -14.56
CA GLN A 105 1.37 9.36 -13.76
C GLN A 105 2.63 10.22 -13.63
N ASN A 106 2.44 11.51 -13.41
CA ASN A 106 3.53 12.44 -13.13
C ASN A 106 4.38 11.89 -11.97
N PRO A 107 5.72 11.76 -12.13
CA PRO A 107 6.59 11.29 -11.07
C PRO A 107 6.37 12.02 -9.74
N GLU A 108 6.39 11.27 -8.63
CA GLU A 108 6.20 11.80 -7.27
C GLU A 108 7.52 12.00 -6.51
N PRO A 109 7.58 12.99 -5.59
CA PRO A 109 8.75 13.24 -4.74
C PRO A 109 8.89 12.19 -3.63
N GLN A 110 10.02 12.20 -2.92
CA GLN A 110 10.22 11.38 -1.73
C GLN A 110 9.25 11.77 -0.59
N ASN A 111 8.61 10.79 0.04
CA ASN A 111 7.97 10.93 1.34
C ASN A 111 9.01 11.34 2.43
N PRO A 112 8.86 12.47 3.13
CA PRO A 112 9.80 12.90 4.18
C PRO A 112 9.81 11.98 5.40
N LEU A 113 8.80 11.13 5.58
CA LEU A 113 8.76 10.13 6.66
C LEU A 113 9.65 8.92 6.35
N ASP A 114 10.02 8.69 5.08
CA ASP A 114 11.03 7.70 4.68
C ASP A 114 12.46 8.24 4.94
N PHE A 115 12.74 8.86 6.10
CA PHE A 115 13.98 9.59 6.31
C PHE A 115 15.23 8.69 6.44
N LEU A 116 15.06 7.39 6.65
CA LEU A 116 16.13 6.38 6.63
C LEU A 116 16.29 5.69 5.26
N LYS A 117 15.67 6.19 4.19
CA LYS A 117 15.70 5.61 2.83
C LYS A 117 17.12 5.51 2.26
N GLY A 118 17.74 4.36 2.47
CA GLY A 118 19.16 4.13 2.24
C GLY A 118 19.80 3.16 3.23
N PHE A 119 19.24 3.05 4.44
CA PHE A 119 19.40 1.87 5.27
C PHE A 119 18.47 0.78 4.76
N GLN A 120 19.02 -0.39 4.45
CA GLN A 120 18.29 -1.58 3.99
C GLN A 120 18.97 -2.84 4.57
N GLY A 121 19.21 -2.84 5.88
CA GLY A 121 19.71 -3.99 6.64
C GLY A 121 18.57 -4.80 7.22
N LYS A 122 18.35 -6.02 6.73
CA LYS A 122 17.38 -6.99 7.30
C LYS A 122 18.14 -8.11 8.01
N TYR A 123 17.75 -8.40 9.25
CA TYR A 123 18.12 -9.64 9.94
C TYR A 123 17.10 -10.72 9.60
N GLU A 124 17.56 -11.95 9.36
CA GLU A 124 16.69 -13.12 9.19
C GLU A 124 17.35 -14.35 9.83
N THR A 125 16.53 -15.33 10.22
CA THR A 125 16.99 -16.66 10.63
C THR A 125 16.64 -17.65 9.51
N ASP A 126 17.63 -18.31 8.92
CA ASP A 126 17.41 -19.40 7.96
C ASP A 126 16.83 -20.61 8.72
N LEU A 127 15.52 -20.78 8.59
CA LEU A 127 14.73 -21.76 9.33
C LEU A 127 15.03 -23.22 8.89
N PHE A 128 15.66 -23.42 7.73
CA PHE A 128 16.00 -24.75 7.21
C PHE A 128 17.42 -25.18 7.59
N THR A 129 18.41 -24.27 7.53
CA THR A 129 19.80 -24.60 7.91
C THR A 129 20.11 -24.29 9.38
N GLY A 130 19.30 -23.45 10.03
CA GLY A 130 19.49 -22.92 11.38
C GLY A 130 20.45 -21.73 11.47
N ALA A 131 20.88 -21.17 10.33
CA ALA A 131 21.87 -20.11 10.28
C ALA A 131 21.27 -18.71 10.53
N SER A 132 21.99 -17.87 11.27
CA SER A 132 21.69 -16.43 11.33
C SER A 132 22.18 -15.77 10.04
N THR A 133 21.34 -14.98 9.37
CA THR A 133 21.71 -14.17 8.21
C THR A 133 21.46 -12.69 8.47
N PHE A 134 22.23 -11.83 7.81
CA PHE A 134 21.95 -10.39 7.82
C PHE A 134 22.33 -9.81 6.47
N ASN A 135 21.37 -9.28 5.72
CA ASN A 135 21.60 -8.71 4.41
C ASN A 135 21.49 -7.18 4.47
N TYR A 136 22.60 -6.49 4.19
CA TYR A 136 22.63 -5.03 4.03
C TYR A 136 22.68 -4.67 2.56
N GLN A 137 21.55 -4.26 1.98
CA GLN A 137 21.51 -3.79 0.60
C GLN A 137 22.17 -2.41 0.49
N ILE A 138 23.05 -2.25 -0.49
CA ILE A 138 23.62 -0.95 -0.87
C ILE A 138 22.59 -0.26 -1.77
N TRP A 139 21.96 0.81 -1.28
CA TRP A 139 21.12 1.66 -2.13
C TRP A 139 21.96 2.30 -3.23
N LEU A 140 21.43 2.30 -4.46
CA LEU A 140 22.00 2.88 -5.68
C LEU A 140 20.93 3.72 -6.42
N PRO A 141 21.29 4.78 -7.16
CA PRO A 141 20.38 5.48 -8.06
C PRO A 141 19.78 4.54 -9.12
N LYS A 142 18.49 4.68 -9.43
CA LYS A 142 17.84 3.88 -10.47
C LYS A 142 18.39 4.23 -11.87
N GLY A 143 18.72 3.20 -12.64
CA GLY A 143 19.05 3.29 -14.06
C GLY A 143 17.81 3.17 -14.95
N ARG A 144 17.99 2.63 -16.16
CA ARG A 144 16.90 2.25 -17.08
C ARG A 144 16.31 0.89 -16.65
N ASN A 145 16.13 0.00 -17.62
CA ASN A 145 15.61 -1.36 -17.41
C ASN A 145 16.64 -2.30 -16.75
N LEU A 146 17.91 -1.89 -16.63
CA LEU A 146 18.98 -2.61 -15.95
C LEU A 146 19.52 -1.82 -14.76
N ASN A 147 19.62 -2.51 -13.61
CA ASN A 147 20.14 -2.00 -12.35
C ASN A 147 21.07 -3.06 -11.71
N PRO A 148 22.28 -2.72 -11.27
CA PRO A 148 23.09 -3.63 -10.47
C PRO A 148 22.47 -3.80 -9.08
N SER A 149 22.44 -5.03 -8.56
CA SER A 149 22.15 -5.30 -7.15
C SER A 149 23.47 -5.55 -6.40
N ILE A 150 23.67 -4.84 -5.30
CA ILE A 150 24.86 -4.96 -4.46
C ILE A 150 24.40 -5.06 -3.01
N SER A 151 24.71 -6.18 -2.35
CA SER A 151 24.46 -6.38 -0.93
C SER A 151 25.70 -6.89 -0.21
N ILE A 152 25.72 -6.66 1.10
CA ILE A 152 26.71 -7.14 2.05
C ILE A 152 25.99 -8.12 2.98
N GLY A 153 26.27 -9.42 2.79
CA GLY A 153 25.55 -10.51 3.44
C GLY A 153 26.38 -11.24 4.49
N TYR A 154 25.86 -11.34 5.71
CA TYR A 154 26.36 -12.25 6.75
C TYR A 154 25.66 -13.61 6.68
N SER A 155 26.40 -14.67 6.98
CA SER A 155 25.82 -15.95 7.41
C SER A 155 26.73 -16.61 8.45
N SER A 156 26.16 -17.15 9.53
CA SER A 156 26.94 -17.96 10.50
C SER A 156 27.55 -19.22 9.86
N SER A 157 26.96 -19.73 8.77
CA SER A 157 27.50 -20.85 8.00
C SER A 157 28.70 -20.48 7.11
N ASN A 158 28.98 -19.19 6.91
CA ASN A 158 30.10 -18.73 6.07
C ASN A 158 31.43 -18.76 6.85
N THR A 159 32.05 -19.93 6.94
CA THR A 159 33.34 -20.14 7.62
C THR A 159 34.56 -19.65 6.83
N ASN A 160 34.38 -18.83 5.79
CA ASN A 160 35.48 -18.42 4.91
C ASN A 160 36.44 -17.41 5.57
N LEU A 161 37.64 -17.89 5.92
CA LEU A 161 38.72 -17.09 6.50
C LEU A 161 39.22 -15.96 5.58
N ASN A 162 39.04 -16.08 4.26
CA ASN A 162 39.58 -15.16 3.25
C ASN A 162 38.57 -14.12 2.70
N GLY A 163 37.41 -13.97 3.37
CA GLY A 163 36.39 -12.97 3.00
C GLY A 163 36.93 -11.53 2.94
N ILE A 164 36.49 -10.78 1.93
CA ILE A 164 36.95 -9.41 1.62
C ILE A 164 36.16 -8.30 2.35
N ILE A 165 35.09 -8.67 3.05
CA ILE A 165 34.35 -7.86 4.04
C ILE A 165 34.55 -8.43 5.48
N GLY A 166 35.51 -9.36 5.65
CA GLY A 166 35.78 -10.03 6.92
C GLY A 166 35.16 -11.43 7.04
N TYR A 167 35.23 -12.00 8.23
CA TYR A 167 34.77 -13.36 8.52
C TYR A 167 33.25 -13.44 8.68
N GLY A 168 32.61 -14.45 8.08
CA GLY A 168 31.15 -14.59 8.04
C GLY A 168 30.44 -13.72 7.00
N TRP A 169 31.11 -12.69 6.48
CA TRP A 169 30.55 -11.74 5.52
C TRP A 169 31.06 -11.99 4.09
N ASP A 170 30.18 -11.83 3.11
CA ASP A 170 30.53 -11.72 1.70
C ASP A 170 29.75 -10.56 1.05
N ILE A 171 30.09 -10.27 -0.20
CA ILE A 171 29.40 -9.30 -1.07
C ILE A 171 28.71 -10.06 -2.20
N SER A 172 27.56 -9.58 -2.69
CA SER A 172 26.71 -10.22 -3.72
C SER A 172 27.32 -10.27 -5.15
N ASN A 173 28.63 -10.45 -5.27
CA ASN A 173 29.35 -10.62 -6.53
C ASN A 173 28.89 -11.89 -7.27
N SER A 174 28.58 -11.74 -8.55
CA SER A 174 28.27 -12.87 -9.44
C SER A 174 29.54 -13.47 -10.04
N TYR A 175 29.70 -14.80 -9.96
CA TYR A 175 30.84 -15.53 -10.51
C TYR A 175 30.53 -17.01 -10.78
N ILE A 176 31.24 -17.60 -11.74
CA ILE A 176 31.24 -19.05 -12.03
C ILE A 176 32.59 -19.62 -11.55
N PHE A 177 32.62 -20.83 -11.00
CA PHE A 177 33.84 -21.46 -10.46
C PHE A 177 33.85 -22.99 -10.59
N ARG A 178 35.05 -23.58 -10.50
CA ARG A 178 35.23 -25.05 -10.47
C ARG A 178 34.96 -25.60 -9.07
N ASN A 179 34.27 -26.73 -8.97
CA ASN A 179 33.98 -27.35 -7.67
C ASN A 179 35.21 -28.11 -7.13
N ALA A 180 35.45 -27.99 -5.83
CA ALA A 180 36.61 -28.56 -5.13
C ALA A 180 36.29 -29.84 -4.33
N THR A 181 35.02 -30.28 -4.29
CA THR A 181 34.54 -31.43 -3.49
C THR A 181 35.28 -32.75 -3.78
N LYS A 182 35.70 -32.97 -5.03
CA LYS A 182 36.42 -34.19 -5.45
C LYS A 182 37.93 -34.17 -5.16
N GLY A 183 38.44 -33.10 -4.52
CA GLY A 183 39.85 -32.91 -4.15
C GLY A 183 40.62 -32.01 -5.14
N VAL A 184 41.59 -31.24 -4.64
CA VAL A 184 42.28 -30.18 -5.41
C VAL A 184 43.02 -30.71 -6.65
N ASP A 185 43.55 -31.93 -6.59
CA ASP A 185 44.31 -32.55 -7.69
C ASP A 185 43.42 -32.89 -8.91
N LYS A 186 42.09 -32.93 -8.74
CA LYS A 186 41.12 -33.25 -9.79
C LYS A 186 40.48 -32.03 -10.44
N ILE A 187 40.43 -30.87 -9.76
CA ILE A 187 39.70 -29.65 -10.16
C ILE A 187 39.86 -29.27 -11.64
N TYR A 188 41.09 -29.36 -12.16
CA TYR A 188 41.45 -28.96 -13.52
C TYR A 188 41.29 -30.07 -14.58
N ASN A 189 40.99 -31.28 -14.13
CA ASN A 189 40.78 -32.47 -14.96
C ASN A 189 39.28 -32.87 -15.02
N SER A 190 38.40 -32.04 -14.47
CA SER A 190 36.96 -32.29 -14.33
C SER A 190 36.13 -31.05 -14.70
N ASP A 191 35.07 -31.21 -15.48
CA ASP A 191 34.12 -30.15 -15.84
C ASP A 191 32.99 -29.99 -14.80
N ASP A 192 33.34 -30.15 -13.52
CA ASP A 192 32.45 -29.89 -12.39
C ASP A 192 32.44 -28.38 -12.06
N PHE A 193 31.38 -27.68 -12.49
CA PHE A 193 31.23 -26.24 -12.29
C PHE A 193 30.09 -25.87 -11.34
N SER A 194 30.15 -24.68 -10.79
CA SER A 194 29.08 -24.06 -10.01
C SER A 194 29.08 -22.56 -10.22
N ALA A 195 27.93 -21.92 -10.04
CA ALA A 195 27.75 -20.48 -10.18
C ALA A 195 27.13 -19.87 -8.93
N VAL A 196 27.47 -18.62 -8.68
CA VAL A 196 26.74 -17.71 -7.80
C VAL A 196 26.31 -16.52 -8.67
N ILE A 197 25.02 -16.24 -8.77
CA ILE A 197 24.50 -15.05 -9.46
C ILE A 197 23.62 -14.27 -8.48
N PHE A 198 24.05 -13.06 -8.13
CA PHE A 198 23.40 -12.16 -7.16
C PHE A 198 22.98 -12.84 -5.84
N GLY A 199 23.79 -13.80 -5.37
CA GLY A 199 23.55 -14.60 -4.16
C GLY A 199 23.00 -16.01 -4.42
N GLY A 200 22.29 -16.23 -5.54
CA GLY A 200 21.74 -17.54 -5.89
C GLY A 200 22.80 -18.55 -6.32
N TYR A 201 22.96 -19.64 -5.56
CA TYR A 201 23.90 -20.74 -5.85
C TYR A 201 23.30 -21.79 -6.80
N ASN A 202 24.07 -22.17 -7.82
CA ASN A 202 23.71 -23.18 -8.82
C ASN A 202 24.85 -24.18 -9.03
N GLU A 203 24.59 -25.47 -8.93
CA GLU A 203 25.50 -26.52 -9.41
C GLU A 203 25.22 -26.80 -10.90
N LEU A 204 26.24 -26.81 -11.75
CA LEU A 204 26.07 -26.88 -13.21
C LEU A 204 26.36 -28.28 -13.76
N VAL A 205 25.47 -28.77 -14.62
CA VAL A 205 25.58 -30.07 -15.31
C VAL A 205 25.81 -29.84 -16.80
N SER A 206 26.82 -30.52 -17.36
CA SER A 206 27.13 -30.43 -18.79
C SER A 206 26.05 -31.06 -19.66
N LEU A 207 25.71 -30.37 -20.74
CA LEU A 207 24.76 -30.78 -21.79
C LEU A 207 25.48 -31.12 -23.11
N GLY A 208 26.81 -31.17 -23.10
CA GLY A 208 27.64 -31.33 -24.30
C GLY A 208 27.95 -30.01 -25.01
N SER A 209 28.95 -30.02 -25.90
CA SER A 209 29.35 -28.86 -26.73
C SER A 209 29.60 -27.55 -25.95
N GLY A 210 30.06 -27.65 -24.70
CA GLY A 210 30.29 -26.51 -23.81
C GLY A 210 29.01 -25.86 -23.26
N VAL A 211 27.83 -26.43 -23.51
CA VAL A 211 26.56 -25.99 -22.93
C VAL A 211 26.36 -26.64 -21.57
N TYR A 212 25.84 -25.89 -20.60
CA TYR A 212 25.48 -26.36 -19.25
C TYR A 212 24.07 -25.87 -18.87
N GLY A 213 23.49 -26.50 -17.85
CA GLY A 213 22.27 -26.06 -17.16
C GLY A 213 22.40 -26.32 -15.66
N ALA A 214 21.53 -25.73 -14.84
CA ALA A 214 21.52 -26.01 -13.40
C ALA A 214 21.03 -27.45 -13.12
N LYS A 215 21.55 -28.04 -12.04
CA LYS A 215 21.22 -29.40 -11.56
C LYS A 215 19.82 -29.48 -10.96
N THR A 216 19.46 -28.50 -10.16
CA THR A 216 18.06 -28.18 -9.83
C THR A 216 17.75 -26.88 -10.56
N GLU A 217 16.80 -26.91 -11.49
CA GLU A 217 16.38 -25.73 -12.24
C GLU A 217 15.32 -24.93 -11.51
N SER A 218 15.50 -23.61 -11.54
CA SER A 218 14.57 -22.61 -11.00
C SER A 218 14.42 -21.41 -11.93
N ASP A 219 15.46 -21.05 -12.68
CA ASP A 219 15.47 -19.88 -13.57
C ASP A 219 15.80 -20.19 -15.05
N PHE A 220 16.09 -21.46 -15.36
CA PHE A 220 16.26 -22.00 -16.71
C PHE A 220 17.27 -21.24 -17.57
N LYS A 221 18.27 -20.60 -16.95
CA LYS A 221 19.35 -19.93 -17.69
C LYS A 221 20.08 -20.92 -18.60
N LYS A 222 20.40 -20.48 -19.82
CA LYS A 222 21.30 -21.16 -20.74
C LYS A 222 22.74 -20.76 -20.43
N TRP A 223 23.60 -21.72 -20.11
CA TRP A 223 25.01 -21.48 -19.79
C TRP A 223 25.88 -22.01 -20.93
N GLN A 224 26.78 -21.18 -21.47
CA GLN A 224 27.71 -21.55 -22.54
C GLN A 224 29.14 -21.21 -22.11
N PHE A 225 30.01 -22.23 -22.07
CA PHE A 225 31.46 -22.05 -21.96
C PHE A 225 32.10 -22.18 -23.35
N SER A 226 32.99 -21.25 -23.69
CA SER A 226 33.83 -21.30 -24.89
C SER A 226 35.00 -20.31 -24.77
N ASN A 227 36.17 -20.63 -25.35
CA ASN A 227 37.35 -19.75 -25.36
C ASN A 227 37.70 -19.19 -23.96
N ASN A 228 37.68 -20.05 -22.93
CA ASN A 228 37.90 -19.71 -21.51
C ASN A 228 36.99 -18.60 -20.95
N THR A 229 35.84 -18.38 -21.56
CA THR A 229 34.86 -17.34 -21.22
C THR A 229 33.49 -18.00 -21.05
N TRP A 230 32.67 -17.50 -20.12
CA TRP A 230 31.27 -17.93 -20.00
C TRP A 230 30.33 -16.84 -20.52
N THR A 231 29.33 -17.27 -21.27
CA THR A 231 28.16 -16.48 -21.65
C THR A 231 26.94 -17.19 -21.10
N VAL A 232 26.17 -16.51 -20.25
CA VAL A 232 24.90 -17.00 -19.71
C VAL A 232 23.77 -16.15 -20.30
N THR A 233 22.63 -16.75 -20.59
CA THR A 233 21.45 -16.05 -21.12
C THR A 233 20.21 -16.47 -20.32
N ASP A 234 19.46 -15.50 -19.80
CA ASP A 234 18.19 -15.77 -19.13
C ASP A 234 17.02 -15.91 -20.12
N THR A 235 15.87 -16.35 -19.61
CA THR A 235 14.63 -16.55 -20.37
C THR A 235 13.96 -15.25 -20.84
N ASN A 236 14.55 -14.08 -20.58
CA ASN A 236 14.19 -12.78 -21.17
C ASN A 236 15.17 -12.32 -22.26
N GLY A 237 16.23 -13.09 -22.52
CA GLY A 237 17.28 -12.76 -23.47
C GLY A 237 18.37 -11.83 -22.93
N THR A 238 18.43 -11.58 -21.61
CA THR A 238 19.53 -10.82 -20.98
C THR A 238 20.80 -11.65 -21.02
N ILE A 239 21.91 -11.06 -21.46
CA ILE A 239 23.21 -11.74 -21.61
C ILE A 239 24.16 -11.31 -20.48
N TYR A 240 24.76 -12.31 -19.83
CA TYR A 240 25.73 -12.17 -18.76
C TYR A 240 27.08 -12.76 -19.21
N THR A 241 28.12 -11.94 -19.33
CA THR A 241 29.46 -12.37 -19.74
C THR A 241 30.39 -12.44 -18.53
N PHE A 242 31.05 -13.57 -18.32
CA PHE A 242 31.99 -13.78 -17.21
C PHE A 242 33.39 -14.14 -17.71
N GLY A 243 34.40 -13.47 -17.16
CA GLY A 243 35.79 -13.86 -17.31
C GLY A 243 36.31 -13.96 -18.75
N SER A 244 36.11 -12.92 -19.57
CA SER A 244 36.76 -12.77 -20.88
C SER A 244 38.18 -12.19 -20.79
N THR A 245 38.42 -11.28 -19.85
CA THR A 245 39.76 -10.71 -19.56
C THR A 245 40.51 -11.55 -18.52
N SER A 246 41.78 -11.20 -18.23
CA SER A 246 42.58 -11.88 -17.21
C SER A 246 42.36 -11.35 -15.80
N SER A 247 41.95 -10.09 -15.61
CA SER A 247 41.71 -9.50 -14.29
C SER A 247 40.45 -10.05 -13.61
N SER A 248 39.47 -10.47 -14.40
CA SER A 248 38.23 -11.14 -13.98
C SER A 248 38.33 -12.67 -13.84
N ARG A 249 39.51 -13.27 -14.10
CA ARG A 249 39.78 -14.70 -13.95
C ARG A 249 40.67 -14.98 -12.75
N GLN A 250 40.27 -15.92 -11.88
CA GLN A 250 41.12 -16.40 -10.78
C GLN A 250 41.92 -17.60 -11.29
N ASP A 251 43.11 -17.33 -11.77
CA ASP A 251 44.02 -18.27 -12.43
C ASP A 251 45.32 -18.45 -11.65
N ASN A 252 46.02 -19.56 -11.89
CA ASN A 252 47.29 -19.83 -11.25
C ASN A 252 48.37 -18.88 -11.83
N PRO A 253 49.08 -18.10 -11.00
CA PRO A 253 50.07 -17.12 -11.48
C PRO A 253 51.26 -17.73 -12.23
N ASN A 254 51.47 -19.04 -12.10
CA ASN A 254 52.51 -19.79 -12.82
C ASN A 254 51.96 -20.58 -14.02
N ASP A 255 50.63 -20.65 -14.19
CA ASP A 255 49.96 -21.43 -15.22
C ASP A 255 48.55 -20.88 -15.51
N PHE A 256 48.47 -19.90 -16.40
CA PHE A 256 47.21 -19.22 -16.76
C PHE A 256 46.17 -20.12 -17.47
N SER A 257 46.48 -21.39 -17.76
CA SER A 257 45.46 -22.36 -18.19
C SER A 257 44.57 -22.82 -17.03
N LYS A 258 45.09 -22.79 -15.80
CA LYS A 258 44.42 -23.27 -14.58
C LYS A 258 43.50 -22.21 -13.97
N ILE A 259 42.44 -21.84 -14.69
CA ILE A 259 41.39 -20.92 -14.22
C ILE A 259 40.43 -21.64 -13.26
N PHE A 260 40.32 -21.14 -12.04
CA PHE A 260 39.42 -21.60 -10.98
C PHE A 260 38.06 -20.88 -10.97
N LYS A 261 38.04 -19.56 -11.19
CA LYS A 261 36.84 -18.70 -11.12
C LYS A 261 36.80 -17.68 -12.26
N TRP A 262 35.61 -17.36 -12.75
CA TRP A 262 35.28 -16.33 -13.73
C TRP A 262 34.29 -15.35 -13.11
N MET A 263 34.69 -14.09 -12.94
CA MET A 263 33.84 -13.02 -12.41
C MET A 263 32.94 -12.44 -13.52
N LEU A 264 31.74 -11.98 -13.17
CA LEU A 264 30.82 -11.28 -14.08
C LEU A 264 31.45 -9.96 -14.56
N GLU A 265 31.59 -9.76 -15.86
CA GLU A 265 32.17 -8.54 -16.46
C GLU A 265 31.12 -7.63 -17.11
N LYS A 266 30.05 -8.21 -17.66
CA LYS A 266 28.99 -7.45 -18.34
C LYS A 266 27.63 -8.11 -18.16
N VAL A 267 26.60 -7.30 -17.91
CA VAL A 267 25.18 -7.67 -18.11
C VAL A 267 24.62 -6.75 -19.19
N GLN A 268 23.95 -7.30 -20.20
CA GLN A 268 23.37 -6.53 -21.30
C GLN A 268 21.95 -7.00 -21.64
N ASP A 269 21.02 -6.06 -21.80
CA ASP A 269 19.64 -6.35 -22.21
C ASP A 269 19.47 -6.40 -23.74
N THR A 270 18.30 -6.83 -24.16
CA THR A 270 17.86 -6.92 -25.56
C THR A 270 17.75 -5.56 -26.28
N ASN A 271 17.68 -4.46 -25.53
CA ASN A 271 17.71 -3.08 -26.04
C ASN A 271 19.15 -2.50 -26.09
N GLY A 272 20.15 -3.28 -25.71
CA GLY A 272 21.56 -2.88 -25.74
C GLY A 272 22.01 -2.02 -24.56
N ASN A 273 21.17 -1.81 -23.54
CA ASN A 273 21.62 -1.22 -22.29
C ASN A 273 22.55 -2.20 -21.57
N PHE A 274 23.51 -1.70 -20.79
CA PHE A 274 24.40 -2.59 -20.05
C PHE A 274 24.91 -2.03 -18.72
N ILE A 275 25.41 -2.98 -17.93
CA ILE A 275 26.22 -2.82 -16.73
C ILE A 275 27.60 -3.44 -17.04
N SER A 276 28.69 -2.74 -16.74
CA SER A 276 30.06 -3.25 -16.83
C SER A 276 30.71 -3.32 -15.45
N PHE A 277 31.56 -4.33 -15.22
CA PHE A 277 32.19 -4.65 -13.95
C PHE A 277 33.71 -4.80 -14.16
N THR A 278 34.53 -4.17 -13.32
CA THR A 278 36.00 -4.28 -13.35
C THR A 278 36.54 -4.83 -12.04
N TYR A 279 37.70 -5.47 -12.14
CA TYR A 279 38.35 -6.17 -11.05
C TYR A 279 39.85 -5.85 -10.98
N SER A 280 40.39 -5.89 -9.77
CA SER A 280 41.82 -5.87 -9.50
C SER A 280 42.26 -7.24 -8.95
N LYS A 281 43.51 -7.61 -9.19
CA LYS A 281 44.10 -8.89 -8.76
C LYS A 281 45.41 -8.64 -8.03
N ASP A 282 45.55 -9.22 -6.84
CA ASP A 282 46.78 -9.26 -6.05
C ASP A 282 46.96 -10.65 -5.46
N SER A 283 48.17 -11.21 -5.55
CA SER A 283 48.56 -12.46 -4.88
C SER A 283 47.58 -13.63 -5.08
N GLY A 284 47.00 -13.75 -6.29
CA GLY A 284 46.00 -14.76 -6.65
C GLY A 284 44.57 -14.46 -6.18
N GLN A 285 44.34 -13.45 -5.34
CA GLN A 285 43.01 -13.00 -4.92
C GLN A 285 42.48 -11.91 -5.87
N ILE A 286 41.16 -11.89 -6.07
CA ILE A 286 40.46 -10.89 -6.86
C ILE A 286 39.59 -10.02 -5.96
N TYR A 287 39.57 -8.73 -6.25
CA TYR A 287 38.73 -7.74 -5.59
C TYR A 287 37.93 -6.97 -6.64
N PRO A 288 36.65 -6.64 -6.42
CA PRO A 288 35.94 -5.70 -7.28
C PRO A 288 36.65 -4.34 -7.23
N ASP A 289 36.68 -3.63 -8.36
CA ASP A 289 37.25 -2.29 -8.51
C ASP A 289 36.16 -1.26 -8.80
N LYS A 290 35.40 -1.46 -9.90
CA LYS A 290 34.27 -0.61 -10.27
C LYS A 290 33.11 -1.41 -10.85
N ILE A 291 31.92 -0.82 -10.79
CA ILE A 291 30.76 -1.17 -11.59
C ILE A 291 30.26 0.11 -12.25
N ARG A 292 30.03 0.12 -13.56
CA ARG A 292 29.41 1.24 -14.28
C ARG A 292 28.10 0.78 -14.91
N TYR A 293 27.08 1.61 -14.86
CA TYR A 293 25.75 1.27 -15.38
C TYR A 293 25.05 2.50 -15.97
N THR A 294 23.92 2.23 -16.63
CA THR A 294 23.24 3.11 -17.62
C THR A 294 23.97 3.24 -18.95
N GLY A 295 24.94 2.37 -19.23
CA GLY A 295 25.57 2.27 -20.53
C GLY A 295 24.61 1.80 -21.63
N ASN A 296 24.91 2.15 -22.88
CA ASN A 296 24.25 1.66 -24.09
C ASN A 296 25.22 1.83 -25.27
N GLY A 297 25.30 0.85 -26.19
CA GLY A 297 26.24 0.91 -27.31
C GLY A 297 27.70 0.99 -26.87
N SER A 298 28.36 2.13 -27.13
CA SER A 298 29.72 2.45 -26.67
C SER A 298 29.76 3.05 -25.26
N ASP A 299 28.70 3.72 -24.84
CA ASP A 299 28.73 4.65 -23.71
C ASP A 299 28.62 3.87 -22.41
N GLN A 300 29.47 4.19 -21.42
CA GLN A 300 29.56 3.45 -20.16
C GLN A 300 28.51 3.86 -19.11
N GLY A 301 27.67 4.86 -19.41
CA GLY A 301 26.70 5.41 -18.48
C GLY A 301 27.28 6.39 -17.45
N ILE A 302 26.38 7.09 -16.75
CA ILE A 302 26.74 8.21 -15.85
C ILE A 302 27.01 7.78 -14.40
N TYR A 303 26.64 6.57 -14.01
CA TYR A 303 26.80 6.10 -12.63
C TYR A 303 27.97 5.11 -12.50
N GLU A 304 28.80 5.31 -11.48
CA GLU A 304 29.88 4.40 -11.08
C GLU A 304 29.76 4.04 -9.61
N VAL A 305 29.83 2.76 -9.28
CA VAL A 305 30.11 2.26 -7.94
C VAL A 305 31.59 1.88 -7.90
N LYS A 306 32.36 2.45 -6.97
CA LYS A 306 33.79 2.18 -6.79
C LYS A 306 34.08 1.55 -5.44
N PHE A 307 34.87 0.49 -5.46
CA PHE A 307 35.35 -0.23 -4.29
C PHE A 307 36.78 0.24 -3.96
N ASN A 308 37.01 0.68 -2.73
CA ASN A 308 38.34 1.10 -2.27
C ASN A 308 38.85 0.12 -1.21
N LEU A 309 40.13 -0.23 -1.26
CA LEU A 309 40.72 -1.29 -0.45
C LEU A 309 41.59 -0.74 0.71
N VAL A 310 41.65 -1.49 1.81
CA VAL A 310 42.56 -1.29 2.95
C VAL A 310 43.34 -2.58 3.24
N ALA A 311 44.61 -2.45 3.62
CA ALA A 311 45.46 -3.59 3.97
C ALA A 311 44.99 -4.29 5.25
N ARG A 312 45.14 -5.61 5.30
CA ARG A 312 44.84 -6.42 6.50
C ARG A 312 46.01 -6.40 7.48
N ASN A 313 45.71 -6.45 8.78
CA ASN A 313 46.72 -6.68 9.82
C ASN A 313 47.43 -8.05 9.68
N SER A 314 46.82 -9.00 8.99
CA SER A 314 47.41 -10.29 8.63
C SER A 314 46.79 -10.85 7.35
N SER A 315 47.65 -11.29 6.43
CA SER A 315 47.25 -11.94 5.19
C SER A 315 46.72 -13.36 5.44
N VAL A 316 45.62 -13.75 4.80
CA VAL A 316 45.09 -15.12 4.88
C VAL A 316 45.28 -15.83 3.54
N SER A 317 46.03 -16.94 3.55
CA SER A 317 46.24 -17.80 2.39
C SER A 317 45.20 -18.93 2.35
N SER A 318 44.72 -19.26 1.15
CA SER A 318 43.83 -20.39 0.87
C SER A 318 44.39 -21.22 -0.27
N PHE A 319 44.28 -22.54 -0.17
CA PHE A 319 44.73 -23.51 -1.18
C PHE A 319 43.57 -24.26 -1.85
N ARG A 320 42.32 -23.83 -1.64
CA ARG A 320 41.11 -24.46 -2.21
C ARG A 320 41.11 -24.49 -3.74
N THR A 321 41.88 -23.61 -4.39
CA THR A 321 42.04 -23.56 -5.85
C THR A 321 43.09 -24.54 -6.39
N GLY A 322 43.83 -25.25 -5.53
CA GLY A 322 45.02 -26.01 -5.94
C GLY A 322 46.28 -25.17 -6.16
N PHE A 323 46.24 -23.86 -5.83
CA PHE A 323 47.39 -22.96 -5.75
C PHE A 323 47.21 -21.97 -4.58
N GLU A 324 48.24 -21.21 -4.20
CA GLU A 324 48.08 -20.21 -3.14
C GLU A 324 47.27 -18.99 -3.62
N VAL A 325 46.14 -18.72 -2.97
CA VAL A 325 45.38 -17.48 -3.09
C VAL A 325 45.47 -16.73 -1.77
N LYS A 326 46.08 -15.53 -1.78
CA LYS A 326 46.40 -14.78 -0.58
C LYS A 326 45.61 -13.48 -0.50
N THR A 327 44.75 -13.38 0.50
CA THR A 327 43.96 -12.17 0.75
C THR A 327 44.74 -11.22 1.66
N ASN A 328 45.31 -10.19 1.04
CA ASN A 328 46.06 -9.13 1.71
C ASN A 328 45.19 -7.90 2.06
N PHE A 329 44.02 -7.75 1.42
CA PHE A 329 43.17 -6.56 1.54
C PHE A 329 41.73 -6.88 1.99
N LEU A 330 41.04 -5.84 2.47
CA LEU A 330 39.59 -5.76 2.70
C LEU A 330 39.04 -4.56 1.91
N ILE A 331 37.73 -4.50 1.68
CA ILE A 331 37.08 -3.29 1.17
C ILE A 331 36.92 -2.30 2.36
N ASP A 332 37.54 -1.11 2.27
CA ASP A 332 37.42 -0.03 3.26
C ASP A 332 36.09 0.72 3.12
N ASN A 333 35.73 1.02 1.87
CA ASN A 333 34.51 1.73 1.54
C ASN A 333 34.04 1.47 0.11
N ILE A 334 32.73 1.56 -0.07
CA ILE A 334 32.06 1.65 -1.38
C ILE A 334 31.64 3.11 -1.58
N LYS A 335 32.01 3.72 -2.70
CA LYS A 335 31.58 5.07 -3.12
C LYS A 335 30.71 4.96 -4.36
N ILE A 336 29.64 5.74 -4.41
CA ILE A 336 28.78 5.88 -5.58
C ILE A 336 29.01 7.27 -6.17
N ASN A 337 29.24 7.36 -7.47
CA ASN A 337 29.61 8.57 -8.19
C ASN A 337 28.65 8.84 -9.36
N SER A 338 28.39 10.12 -9.63
CA SER A 338 27.77 10.63 -10.85
C SER A 338 28.81 11.28 -11.76
N TYR A 339 28.57 11.24 -13.07
CA TYR A 339 29.33 11.94 -14.12
C TYR A 339 28.47 12.96 -14.91
N ASP A 340 27.28 13.30 -14.42
CA ASP A 340 26.31 14.24 -15.01
C ASP A 340 26.89 15.61 -15.41
N THR A 341 27.90 16.09 -14.68
CA THR A 341 28.57 17.38 -14.91
C THR A 341 29.89 17.27 -15.69
N GLY A 342 30.19 16.11 -16.29
CA GLY A 342 31.46 15.83 -16.97
C GLY A 342 32.64 15.52 -16.02
N PHE A 343 32.46 15.74 -14.71
CA PHE A 343 33.39 15.36 -13.65
C PHE A 343 32.75 14.34 -12.72
N SER A 344 33.56 13.51 -12.07
CA SER A 344 33.10 12.57 -11.04
C SER A 344 32.72 13.34 -9.77
N LYS A 345 31.45 13.31 -9.37
CA LYS A 345 31.00 13.80 -8.06
C LYS A 345 30.40 12.66 -7.23
N GLU A 346 30.86 12.56 -5.99
CA GLU A 346 30.40 11.55 -5.03
C GLU A 346 28.95 11.82 -4.61
N ILE A 347 28.12 10.77 -4.70
CA ILE A 347 26.71 10.74 -4.31
C ILE A 347 26.59 10.37 -2.84
N ARG A 348 27.15 9.21 -2.48
CA ARG A 348 27.00 8.55 -1.18
C ARG A 348 28.15 7.56 -1.01
N ALA A 349 28.59 7.35 0.23
CA ALA A 349 29.62 6.37 0.55
C ALA A 349 29.23 5.49 1.75
N TYR A 350 29.59 4.22 1.70
CA TYR A 350 29.40 3.24 2.76
C TYR A 350 30.79 2.85 3.26
N LYS A 351 31.11 3.18 4.51
CA LYS A 351 32.41 2.88 5.12
C LYS A 351 32.30 1.73 6.11
N PHE A 352 33.24 0.79 6.02
CA PHE A 352 33.30 -0.40 6.85
C PHE A 352 34.29 -0.21 8.01
N GLY A 353 33.84 -0.50 9.24
CA GLY A 353 34.70 -0.53 10.43
C GLY A 353 35.10 -1.97 10.76
N TYR A 354 36.39 -2.20 11.03
CA TYR A 354 36.93 -3.53 11.31
C TYR A 354 37.64 -3.63 12.66
N THR A 355 37.50 -4.76 13.33
CA THR A 355 38.40 -5.23 14.40
C THR A 355 39.02 -6.57 14.03
N TYR A 356 40.01 -7.03 14.80
CA TYR A 356 40.73 -8.27 14.53
C TYR A 356 40.73 -9.23 15.72
N ASN A 357 40.38 -10.50 15.46
CA ASN A 357 40.50 -11.61 16.40
C ASN A 357 41.54 -12.59 15.83
N GLY A 358 42.80 -12.44 16.23
CA GLY A 358 43.92 -13.07 15.56
C GLY A 358 44.01 -12.62 14.09
N ALA A 359 44.02 -13.57 13.15
CA ALA A 359 44.05 -13.29 11.71
C ALA A 359 42.66 -12.99 11.09
N LEU A 360 41.57 -13.16 11.86
CA LEU A 360 40.21 -12.87 11.40
C LEU A 360 39.90 -11.39 11.55
N ALA A 361 39.46 -10.75 10.46
CA ALA A 361 38.82 -9.44 10.51
C ALA A 361 37.32 -9.60 10.75
N GLN A 362 36.77 -8.86 11.71
CA GLN A 362 35.34 -8.78 12.01
C GLN A 362 34.80 -7.41 11.55
N LEU A 363 33.74 -7.38 10.76
CA LEU A 363 33.04 -6.14 10.42
C LEU A 363 32.26 -5.67 11.66
N THR A 364 32.67 -4.58 12.30
CA THR A 364 32.01 -4.06 13.51
C THR A 364 31.03 -2.94 13.25
N LYS A 365 31.10 -2.27 12.09
CA LYS A 365 30.08 -1.30 11.69
C LYS A 365 30.03 -0.97 10.20
N ILE A 366 28.88 -0.46 9.76
CA ILE A 366 28.70 0.28 8.50
C ILE A 366 28.30 1.73 8.84
N THR A 367 29.03 2.71 8.33
CA THR A 367 28.67 4.15 8.38
C THR A 367 28.28 4.61 6.98
N VAL A 368 27.14 5.28 6.81
CA VAL A 368 26.69 5.83 5.52
C VAL A 368 26.86 7.34 5.50
N TYR A 369 27.58 7.86 4.50
CA TYR A 369 27.89 9.27 4.30
C TYR A 369 27.21 9.84 3.06
N GLY A 370 26.76 11.09 3.17
CA GLY A 370 26.19 11.90 2.10
C GLY A 370 26.85 13.28 2.09
N GLY A 371 27.87 13.46 1.25
CA GLY A 371 28.76 14.63 1.34
C GLY A 371 29.46 14.70 2.70
N THR A 372 29.16 15.73 3.50
CA THR A 372 29.66 15.91 4.88
C THR A 372 28.73 15.34 5.96
N GLU A 373 27.52 14.92 5.60
CA GLU A 373 26.53 14.36 6.53
C GLU A 373 26.69 12.83 6.63
N SER A 374 26.17 12.24 7.71
CA SER A 374 26.18 10.78 7.90
C SER A 374 24.96 10.29 8.67
N PHE A 375 24.43 9.13 8.27
CA PHE A 375 23.53 8.36 9.14
C PHE A 375 24.32 7.76 10.32
N PRO A 376 23.66 7.47 11.45
CA PRO A 376 24.28 6.72 12.55
C PRO A 376 24.81 5.36 12.11
N ASP A 377 25.81 4.87 12.83
CA ASP A 377 26.43 3.57 12.55
C ASP A 377 25.42 2.42 12.72
N THR A 378 25.29 1.57 11.69
CA THR A 378 24.81 0.19 11.91
C THR A 378 25.95 -0.59 12.55
N LYS A 379 25.76 -1.18 13.73
CA LYS A 379 26.86 -1.82 14.49
C LYS A 379 26.65 -3.31 14.64
N PHE A 380 27.76 -4.06 14.69
CA PHE A 380 27.79 -5.50 14.83
C PHE A 380 28.72 -5.90 15.98
N SER A 381 28.26 -6.79 16.84
CA SER A 381 29.05 -7.36 17.94
C SER A 381 29.07 -8.89 17.83
N TYR A 382 30.18 -9.52 18.23
CA TYR A 382 30.40 -10.96 18.07
C TYR A 382 30.62 -11.68 19.41
N PHE A 383 30.32 -12.96 19.44
CA PHE A 383 30.79 -13.88 20.48
C PHE A 383 32.29 -14.22 20.28
N PRO A 384 33.00 -14.74 21.30
CA PRO A 384 34.41 -15.12 21.18
C PRO A 384 34.72 -16.18 20.10
N ASN A 385 33.73 -16.97 19.68
CA ASN A 385 33.81 -17.92 18.57
C ASN A 385 33.55 -17.28 17.18
N ASN A 386 33.38 -15.96 17.10
CA ASN A 386 33.13 -15.16 15.90
C ASN A 386 31.71 -15.28 15.30
N LEU A 387 30.74 -15.87 16.01
CA LEU A 387 29.32 -15.77 15.65
C LEU A 387 28.77 -14.36 15.95
N LEU A 388 27.87 -13.85 15.09
CA LEU A 388 27.22 -12.56 15.28
C LEU A 388 26.32 -12.60 16.53
N LYS A 389 26.64 -11.81 17.55
CA LYS A 389 25.89 -11.75 18.81
C LYS A 389 24.73 -10.76 18.75
N LYS A 390 24.95 -9.60 18.11
CA LYS A 390 24.04 -8.46 18.19
C LYS A 390 24.22 -7.51 17.01
N VAL A 391 23.12 -6.95 16.54
CA VAL A 391 23.04 -5.83 15.59
C VAL A 391 22.42 -4.62 16.28
N GLU A 392 22.98 -3.43 16.09
CA GLU A 392 22.34 -2.14 16.41
C GLU A 392 21.98 -1.43 15.11
N LEU A 393 20.71 -1.04 14.96
CA LEU A 393 20.21 -0.27 13.83
C LEU A 393 20.56 1.23 13.95
N PRO A 394 20.65 1.98 12.83
CA PRO A 394 20.81 3.44 12.86
C PRO A 394 19.71 4.20 13.61
N ALA A 395 18.53 3.59 13.83
CA ALA A 395 17.45 4.18 14.61
C ALA A 395 17.55 3.89 16.13
N GLY A 396 18.47 3.02 16.56
CA GLY A 396 18.65 2.61 17.96
C GLY A 396 18.05 1.25 18.32
N GLY A 397 17.27 0.63 17.43
CA GLY A 397 16.73 -0.71 17.63
C GLY A 397 17.81 -1.78 17.64
N ILE A 398 17.55 -2.89 18.33
CA ILE A 398 18.54 -3.92 18.62
C ILE A 398 17.98 -5.30 18.30
N PHE A 399 18.74 -6.08 17.54
CA PHE A 399 18.59 -7.54 17.44
C PHE A 399 19.70 -8.18 18.28
N GLN A 400 19.36 -9.09 19.18
CA GLN A 400 20.32 -9.92 19.93
C GLN A 400 20.07 -11.40 19.65
N LEU A 401 21.13 -12.18 19.48
CA LEU A 401 21.08 -13.57 19.05
C LEU A 401 21.71 -14.48 20.10
N THR A 402 21.11 -15.65 20.33
CA THR A 402 21.73 -16.76 21.06
C THR A 402 21.86 -17.98 20.14
N TYR A 403 22.85 -18.83 20.40
CA TYR A 403 23.10 -20.04 19.62
C TYR A 403 23.10 -21.29 20.51
N LYS A 404 22.61 -22.39 19.95
CA LYS A 404 22.58 -23.73 20.55
C LYS A 404 23.15 -24.69 19.51
N LYS A 405 23.83 -25.76 19.95
CA LYS A 405 24.40 -26.73 19.01
C LYS A 405 23.34 -27.74 18.60
N SER A 406 23.36 -28.18 17.33
CA SER A 406 22.46 -29.23 16.83
C SER A 406 22.49 -30.50 17.72
N SER A 407 23.66 -30.86 18.25
CA SER A 407 23.85 -31.97 19.21
C SER A 407 23.39 -31.70 20.65
N ALA A 408 22.89 -30.50 20.96
CA ALA A 408 22.34 -30.10 22.26
C ALA A 408 20.80 -30.08 22.31
N TYR A 409 20.11 -30.20 21.17
CA TYR A 409 18.66 -30.42 21.13
C TYR A 409 18.31 -31.85 21.60
N ARG A 410 17.12 -32.02 22.17
CA ARG A 410 16.66 -33.27 22.78
C ARG A 410 15.18 -33.46 22.50
N GLU A 411 14.82 -34.71 22.24
CA GLU A 411 13.42 -35.13 22.19
C GLU A 411 12.78 -35.14 23.58
N SER A 412 11.46 -35.27 23.62
CA SER A 412 10.71 -35.36 24.88
C SER A 412 11.18 -36.51 25.80
N ASP A 413 11.65 -37.62 25.22
CA ASP A 413 12.20 -38.79 25.92
C ASP A 413 13.69 -38.64 26.33
N GLN A 414 14.30 -37.48 26.07
CA GLN A 414 15.72 -37.16 26.25
C GLN A 414 16.69 -37.83 25.25
N SER A 415 16.21 -38.42 24.16
CA SER A 415 17.05 -38.85 23.04
C SER A 415 17.57 -37.66 22.20
N LEU A 416 18.44 -37.92 21.21
CA LEU A 416 19.09 -36.90 20.39
C LEU A 416 18.24 -36.52 19.17
N ALA A 417 17.59 -35.36 19.20
CA ALA A 417 16.76 -34.83 18.12
C ALA A 417 17.47 -34.67 16.75
N ASN A 418 18.82 -34.72 16.73
CA ASN A 418 19.66 -34.53 15.55
C ASN A 418 20.78 -35.59 15.45
N GLU A 419 20.51 -36.84 15.83
CA GLU A 419 21.49 -37.94 15.80
C GLU A 419 22.12 -38.22 14.42
N ASN A 420 21.42 -37.86 13.33
CA ASN A 420 21.87 -38.12 11.96
C ASN A 420 22.85 -37.07 11.41
N LEU A 421 23.23 -36.04 12.20
CA LEU A 421 24.26 -35.08 11.82
C LEU A 421 25.67 -35.56 12.24
N PRO A 422 26.60 -35.78 11.28
CA PRO A 422 27.96 -36.25 11.59
C PRO A 422 28.87 -35.19 12.22
N PHE A 423 28.40 -33.94 12.35
CA PHE A 423 29.09 -32.84 13.03
C PHE A 423 28.08 -31.88 13.68
N PRO A 424 28.43 -31.24 14.81
CA PRO A 424 27.59 -30.22 15.42
C PRO A 424 27.59 -28.93 14.58
N ILE A 425 26.44 -28.30 14.47
CA ILE A 425 26.22 -26.98 13.84
C ILE A 425 25.75 -26.02 14.93
N ASP A 426 26.27 -24.79 14.97
CA ASP A 426 25.78 -23.73 15.86
C ASP A 426 24.58 -23.03 15.21
N THR A 427 23.36 -23.33 15.68
CA THR A 427 22.09 -22.81 15.16
C THR A 427 21.56 -21.68 16.02
N VAL A 428 20.80 -20.73 15.44
CA VAL A 428 20.13 -19.66 16.18
C VAL A 428 19.08 -20.27 17.10
N HIS A 429 19.25 -20.15 18.42
CA HIS A 429 18.28 -20.67 19.38
C HIS A 429 17.23 -19.63 19.77
N SER A 430 17.62 -18.37 19.80
CA SER A 430 16.67 -17.27 20.00
C SER A 430 17.16 -16.01 19.29
N GLU A 431 16.19 -15.25 18.80
CA GLU A 431 16.36 -13.85 18.43
C GLU A 431 15.57 -12.99 19.44
N SER A 432 16.13 -11.85 19.82
CA SER A 432 15.51 -10.89 20.74
C SER A 432 15.51 -9.51 20.13
N LEU A 433 14.32 -8.92 19.97
CA LEU A 433 14.08 -7.62 19.38
C LEU A 433 13.83 -6.57 20.47
N GLN A 434 14.46 -5.40 20.35
CA GLN A 434 14.22 -4.24 21.22
C GLN A 434 14.09 -2.96 20.38
N ALA A 435 13.15 -2.10 20.75
CA ALA A 435 13.02 -0.76 20.17
C ALA A 435 14.14 0.21 20.61
N SER A 436 14.77 -0.04 21.77
CA SER A 436 16.00 0.63 22.21
C SER A 436 16.72 -0.18 23.29
N SER A 437 17.90 0.27 23.73
CA SER A 437 18.61 -0.30 24.88
C SER A 437 17.90 -0.14 26.22
N ALA A 438 16.83 0.66 26.31
CA ALA A 438 16.02 0.84 27.52
C ALA A 438 14.70 0.05 27.50
N ASP A 439 14.29 -0.46 26.34
CA ASP A 439 13.01 -1.16 26.14
C ASP A 439 13.11 -2.66 26.46
N ILE A 440 11.97 -3.28 26.74
CA ILE A 440 11.87 -4.73 26.98
C ILE A 440 12.26 -5.49 25.69
N ALA A 441 12.96 -6.61 25.86
CA ALA A 441 13.31 -7.50 24.78
C ALA A 441 12.20 -8.54 24.54
N TYR A 442 11.61 -8.53 23.35
CA TYR A 442 10.67 -9.55 22.90
C TYR A 442 11.46 -10.63 22.19
N THR A 443 11.31 -11.89 22.62
CA THR A 443 12.20 -12.99 22.21
C THR A 443 11.44 -14.11 21.53
N THR A 444 11.82 -14.43 20.30
CA THR A 444 11.38 -15.60 19.55
C THR A 444 12.38 -16.73 19.78
N TYR A 445 11.90 -17.94 20.04
CA TYR A 445 12.72 -19.14 20.25
C TYR A 445 12.59 -20.14 19.10
N TYR A 446 13.67 -20.86 18.84
CA TYR A 446 13.79 -21.89 17.81
C TYR A 446 14.35 -23.20 18.37
N ASP A 447 13.63 -24.29 18.12
CA ASP A 447 14.08 -25.66 18.33
C ASP A 447 14.01 -26.46 17.03
N TYR A 448 15.07 -27.22 16.72
CA TYR A 448 15.29 -27.88 15.42
C TYR A 448 15.45 -29.39 15.57
N GLU A 449 14.76 -30.13 14.71
CA GLU A 449 14.59 -31.59 14.77
C GLU A 449 14.93 -32.25 13.41
N GLY A 450 15.43 -33.49 13.44
CA GLY A 450 15.66 -34.31 12.24
C GLY A 450 16.75 -33.77 11.31
N GLY A 451 17.82 -33.19 11.86
CA GLY A 451 18.98 -32.72 11.08
C GLY A 451 19.59 -33.83 10.21
N HIS A 452 19.66 -33.62 8.90
CA HIS A 452 20.12 -34.63 7.94
C HIS A 452 21.35 -34.18 7.15
N TYR A 453 22.29 -35.11 6.92
CA TYR A 453 23.43 -34.94 6.04
C TYR A 453 23.40 -36.02 4.97
N TYR A 454 23.19 -35.61 3.72
CA TYR A 454 23.00 -36.49 2.57
C TYR A 454 24.31 -37.14 2.13
N TYR A 455 24.24 -38.43 1.82
CA TYR A 455 25.30 -39.22 1.23
C TYR A 455 24.78 -39.90 -0.04
N ASP A 456 25.39 -39.63 -1.19
CA ASP A 456 25.08 -40.41 -2.39
C ASP A 456 25.76 -41.78 -2.31
N ASN A 457 24.95 -42.86 -2.30
CA ASN A 457 25.45 -44.23 -2.29
C ASN A 457 26.14 -44.65 -3.60
N LEU A 458 26.02 -43.85 -4.67
CA LEU A 458 26.64 -44.06 -5.98
C LEU A 458 27.84 -43.11 -6.25
N ASP A 459 27.97 -42.00 -5.53
CA ASP A 459 29.16 -41.12 -5.55
C ASP A 459 29.62 -40.75 -4.13
N ALA A 460 30.66 -41.45 -3.64
CA ALA A 460 31.24 -41.24 -2.32
C ALA A 460 31.86 -39.84 -2.08
N TYR A 461 31.96 -39.00 -3.11
CA TYR A 461 32.35 -37.59 -3.01
C TYR A 461 31.15 -36.62 -2.94
N LYS A 462 29.95 -37.04 -3.32
CA LYS A 462 28.72 -36.24 -3.26
C LYS A 462 28.10 -36.34 -1.86
N LYS A 463 28.44 -35.35 -1.03
CA LYS A 463 28.03 -35.22 0.38
C LYS A 463 27.62 -33.79 0.67
N GLU A 464 26.44 -33.59 1.24
CA GLU A 464 25.89 -32.24 1.46
C GLU A 464 24.98 -32.18 2.69
N TYR A 465 24.96 -31.02 3.35
CA TYR A 465 24.00 -30.77 4.43
C TYR A 465 22.60 -30.55 3.83
N ALA A 466 21.61 -31.26 4.36
CA ALA A 466 20.23 -31.26 3.90
C ALA A 466 19.28 -30.65 4.95
N GLY A 467 19.79 -29.71 5.76
CA GLY A 467 19.01 -28.94 6.73
C GLY A 467 18.42 -29.77 7.87
N PHE A 468 17.43 -29.18 8.53
CA PHE A 468 16.56 -29.82 9.51
C PHE A 468 15.24 -30.28 8.88
N HIS A 469 14.67 -31.36 9.40
CA HIS A 469 13.38 -31.87 8.93
C HIS A 469 12.26 -30.93 9.37
N SER A 470 12.29 -30.49 10.63
CA SER A 470 11.30 -29.55 11.14
C SER A 470 11.89 -28.58 12.17
N ILE A 471 11.21 -27.45 12.33
CA ILE A 471 11.53 -26.40 13.29
C ILE A 471 10.26 -26.01 14.05
N ALA A 472 10.36 -25.91 15.37
CA ALA A 472 9.36 -25.29 16.22
C ALA A 472 9.81 -23.86 16.55
N ILE A 473 8.98 -22.89 16.15
CA ILE A 473 9.14 -21.47 16.44
C ILE A 473 8.16 -21.14 17.58
N THR A 474 8.63 -20.53 18.66
CA THR A 474 7.77 -20.01 19.75
C THR A 474 7.92 -18.50 19.83
N ASP A 475 6.82 -17.76 19.72
CA ASP A 475 6.80 -16.30 19.69
C ASP A 475 6.88 -15.69 21.12
N PRO A 476 7.09 -14.36 21.25
CA PRO A 476 7.06 -13.65 22.54
C PRO A 476 5.79 -13.79 23.38
N LEU A 477 4.65 -14.20 22.79
CA LEU A 477 3.37 -14.44 23.46
C LEU A 477 3.14 -15.93 23.77
N ASN A 478 4.11 -16.80 23.45
CA ASN A 478 4.13 -18.26 23.53
C ASN A 478 3.22 -18.98 22.51
N ASN A 479 2.72 -18.29 21.49
CA ASN A 479 2.13 -18.96 20.33
C ASN A 479 3.22 -19.74 19.57
N LYS A 480 2.83 -20.76 18.80
CA LYS A 480 3.80 -21.66 18.16
C LYS A 480 3.52 -21.83 16.68
N LYS A 481 4.59 -21.79 15.88
CA LYS A 481 4.57 -22.11 14.46
C LYS A 481 5.51 -23.28 14.18
N LYS A 482 5.01 -24.38 13.63
CA LYS A 482 5.85 -25.51 13.18
C LYS A 482 5.94 -25.52 11.66
N LEU A 483 7.17 -25.66 11.14
CA LEU A 483 7.43 -25.85 9.72
C LEU A 483 8.11 -27.20 9.51
N SER A 484 7.73 -27.93 8.46
CA SER A 484 8.41 -29.16 8.03
C SER A 484 8.87 -29.04 6.57
N PHE A 485 10.10 -29.47 6.31
CA PHE A 485 10.84 -29.28 5.06
C PHE A 485 11.16 -30.61 4.40
N HIS A 486 11.17 -30.59 3.06
CA HIS A 486 11.81 -31.62 2.25
C HIS A 486 13.31 -31.72 2.55
N GLN A 487 13.89 -32.93 2.52
CA GLN A 487 15.32 -33.15 2.79
C GLN A 487 15.99 -34.04 1.74
N SER A 488 15.66 -35.34 1.72
CA SER A 488 16.12 -36.30 0.74
C SER A 488 15.39 -37.63 0.86
N GLU A 489 15.39 -38.38 -0.24
CA GLU A 489 14.92 -39.76 -0.35
C GLU A 489 15.56 -40.73 0.67
N PHE A 490 16.72 -40.37 1.24
CA PHE A 490 17.48 -41.15 2.23
C PHE A 490 17.42 -40.55 3.65
N SER A 491 16.56 -39.58 3.91
CA SER A 491 16.28 -39.11 5.28
C SER A 491 15.65 -40.25 6.10
N LYS A 492 16.01 -40.34 7.40
CA LYS A 492 15.48 -41.39 8.30
C LYS A 492 13.97 -41.24 8.49
N ASP A 493 13.50 -39.99 8.47
CA ASP A 493 12.17 -39.60 8.89
C ASP A 493 11.13 -39.62 7.75
N ASN A 494 11.57 -39.76 6.49
CA ASN A 494 10.77 -39.87 5.25
C ASN A 494 9.46 -40.68 5.42
N ILE A 495 9.51 -41.84 6.08
CA ILE A 495 8.33 -42.69 6.33
C ILE A 495 7.26 -41.95 7.16
N ASN A 496 7.66 -41.20 8.17
CA ASN A 496 6.77 -40.37 8.99
C ASN A 496 6.36 -39.09 8.25
N SER A 497 7.29 -38.48 7.49
CA SER A 497 7.02 -37.29 6.69
C SER A 497 5.91 -37.51 5.66
N VAL A 498 5.92 -38.67 4.98
CA VAL A 498 4.87 -39.07 4.01
C VAL A 498 3.50 -39.24 4.69
N LEU A 499 3.45 -39.75 5.92
CA LEU A 499 2.22 -39.77 6.74
C LEU A 499 1.78 -38.37 7.20
N ASN A 500 2.68 -37.39 7.14
CA ASN A 500 2.45 -35.98 7.45
C ASN A 500 2.23 -35.09 6.20
N GLY A 501 2.08 -35.69 5.02
CA GLY A 501 1.74 -35.00 3.77
C GLY A 501 2.92 -34.75 2.82
N GLU A 502 4.12 -35.23 3.13
CA GLU A 502 5.25 -35.15 2.21
C GLU A 502 5.03 -36.03 0.97
N TYR A 503 5.31 -35.49 -0.22
CA TYR A 503 5.08 -36.17 -1.48
C TYR A 503 6.39 -36.40 -2.26
N ASP A 504 6.78 -37.67 -2.42
CA ASP A 504 7.93 -38.09 -3.24
C ASP A 504 9.23 -37.34 -2.84
N ASP A 505 9.68 -37.45 -1.59
CA ASP A 505 10.88 -36.72 -1.14
C ASP A 505 12.12 -37.12 -1.96
N HIS A 506 12.96 -36.12 -2.19
CA HIS A 506 14.12 -36.22 -3.05
C HIS A 506 15.06 -35.03 -2.81
N ILE A 507 16.37 -35.25 -2.84
CA ILE A 507 17.40 -34.24 -2.57
C ILE A 507 17.29 -32.96 -3.43
N SER A 508 16.60 -33.01 -4.58
CA SER A 508 16.31 -31.80 -5.38
C SER A 508 15.26 -30.87 -4.77
N LYS A 509 14.35 -31.40 -3.92
CA LYS A 509 13.27 -30.65 -3.24
C LYS A 509 13.72 -30.00 -1.93
N LYS A 510 14.94 -30.32 -1.46
CA LYS A 510 15.46 -29.93 -0.13
C LYS A 510 15.20 -28.46 0.23
N GLY A 511 14.72 -28.22 1.45
CA GLY A 511 14.43 -26.88 1.96
C GLY A 511 13.12 -26.26 1.47
N LYS A 512 12.35 -26.91 0.57
CA LYS A 512 10.97 -26.51 0.31
C LYS A 512 10.06 -26.98 1.46
N ILE A 513 9.30 -26.03 2.02
CA ILE A 513 8.31 -26.29 3.08
C ILE A 513 7.14 -27.08 2.46
N TYR A 514 6.84 -28.26 3.00
CA TYR A 514 5.67 -29.06 2.60
C TYR A 514 4.52 -28.99 3.61
N ARG A 515 4.80 -28.64 4.88
CA ARG A 515 3.80 -28.51 5.95
C ARG A 515 4.12 -27.32 6.85
N GLU A 516 3.08 -26.56 7.21
CA GLU A 516 3.17 -25.35 8.04
C GLU A 516 1.95 -25.26 8.97
N GLU A 517 2.17 -25.19 10.27
CA GLU A 517 1.15 -25.28 11.33
C GLU A 517 1.24 -24.08 12.27
N PHE A 518 0.09 -23.50 12.64
CA PHE A 518 -0.02 -22.36 13.56
C PHE A 518 -0.87 -22.74 14.78
N TYR A 519 -0.32 -22.54 15.97
CA TYR A 519 -0.96 -22.86 17.25
C TYR A 519 -0.97 -21.65 18.19
N ASP A 520 -2.01 -21.54 19.02
CA ASP A 520 -2.04 -20.59 20.13
C ASP A 520 -1.12 -21.04 21.29
N ASN A 521 -0.99 -20.18 22.32
CA ASN A 521 -0.22 -20.50 23.53
C ASN A 521 -0.85 -21.57 24.45
N LEU A 522 -2.04 -22.09 24.11
CA LEU A 522 -2.67 -23.25 24.75
C LEU A 522 -2.43 -24.55 23.96
N GLY A 523 -1.87 -24.48 22.75
CA GLY A 523 -1.63 -25.61 21.85
C GLY A 523 -2.81 -25.98 20.96
N LYS A 524 -3.84 -25.13 20.82
CA LYS A 524 -4.92 -25.30 19.83
C LYS A 524 -4.38 -24.98 18.43
N LEU A 525 -4.68 -25.82 17.44
CA LEU A 525 -4.34 -25.55 16.03
C LEU A 525 -5.32 -24.52 15.46
N PHE A 526 -4.80 -23.44 14.88
CA PHE A 526 -5.58 -22.39 14.22
C PHE A 526 -5.56 -22.52 12.70
N LYS A 527 -4.43 -22.93 12.12
CA LYS A 527 -4.24 -23.02 10.67
C LYS A 527 -3.20 -24.08 10.30
N LEU A 528 -3.44 -24.80 9.20
CA LEU A 528 -2.53 -25.77 8.59
C LEU A 528 -2.45 -25.52 7.08
N ILE A 529 -1.23 -25.40 6.55
CA ILE A 529 -0.95 -25.26 5.11
C ILE A 529 -0.12 -26.46 4.66
N ILE A 530 -0.58 -27.14 3.60
CA ILE A 530 0.08 -28.29 2.99
C ILE A 530 0.47 -27.92 1.55
N ARG A 531 1.73 -28.18 1.18
CA ARG A 531 2.31 -27.81 -0.12
C ARG A 531 2.93 -29.03 -0.78
N LYS A 532 2.29 -29.51 -1.84
CA LYS A 532 2.68 -30.71 -2.57
C LYS A 532 3.72 -30.37 -3.64
N TRP A 533 5.01 -30.44 -3.31
CA TRP A 533 6.08 -30.22 -4.28
C TRP A 533 6.31 -31.47 -5.14
N ASP A 534 6.38 -31.28 -6.45
CA ASP A 534 6.65 -32.34 -7.43
C ASP A 534 7.94 -32.03 -8.20
N LYS A 535 8.48 -33.02 -8.91
CA LYS A 535 9.72 -32.90 -9.68
C LYS A 535 9.61 -33.48 -11.08
N LYS A 536 10.30 -32.85 -12.03
CA LYS A 536 10.41 -33.30 -13.42
C LYS A 536 11.87 -33.42 -13.81
N THR A 537 12.33 -34.65 -14.04
CA THR A 537 13.65 -34.92 -14.61
C THR A 537 13.69 -34.38 -16.04
N LEU A 538 14.66 -33.53 -16.36
CA LEU A 538 14.79 -32.92 -17.68
C LEU A 538 15.43 -33.91 -18.66
N THR A 539 14.78 -34.09 -19.82
CA THR A 539 15.01 -35.19 -20.76
C THR A 539 16.48 -35.49 -21.05
N GLY A 540 16.91 -36.72 -20.76
CA GLY A 540 18.27 -37.20 -21.05
C GLY A 540 19.36 -36.69 -20.09
N THR A 541 19.00 -36.10 -18.95
CA THR A 541 19.97 -35.51 -18.00
C THR A 541 19.63 -35.82 -16.54
N ASN A 542 20.62 -35.74 -15.65
CA ASN A 542 20.43 -35.78 -14.20
C ASN A 542 20.07 -34.38 -13.62
N ARG A 543 19.20 -33.64 -14.32
CA ARG A 543 18.72 -32.31 -13.90
C ARG A 543 17.24 -32.38 -13.55
N TYR A 544 16.81 -31.62 -12.55
CA TYR A 544 15.46 -31.65 -12.01
C TYR A 544 14.85 -30.25 -11.98
N PHE A 545 13.67 -30.08 -12.56
CA PHE A 545 12.81 -28.94 -12.24
C PHE A 545 11.93 -29.31 -11.05
N VAL A 546 11.82 -28.45 -10.04
CA VAL A 546 10.99 -28.65 -8.85
C VAL A 546 9.95 -27.53 -8.77
N PHE A 547 8.68 -27.90 -8.59
CA PHE A 547 7.56 -26.98 -8.66
C PHE A 547 6.46 -27.34 -7.66
N LEU A 548 5.69 -26.35 -7.23
CA LEU A 548 4.54 -26.54 -6.36
C LEU A 548 3.38 -27.08 -7.20
N LYS A 549 2.89 -28.28 -6.93
CA LYS A 549 1.81 -28.90 -7.71
C LYS A 549 0.43 -28.54 -7.18
N ASN A 550 0.24 -28.70 -5.86
CA ASN A 550 -0.98 -28.31 -5.14
C ASN A 550 -0.60 -27.53 -3.88
N GLN A 551 -1.44 -26.58 -3.48
CA GLN A 551 -1.48 -26.07 -2.11
C GLN A 551 -2.87 -26.28 -1.52
N ILE A 552 -2.94 -26.72 -0.27
CA ILE A 552 -4.17 -26.81 0.53
C ILE A 552 -3.97 -25.91 1.75
N GLU A 553 -4.99 -25.13 2.09
CA GLU A 553 -5.03 -24.25 3.26
C GLU A 553 -6.26 -24.59 4.08
N ILE A 554 -6.06 -24.88 5.36
CA ILE A 554 -7.07 -25.41 6.28
C ILE A 554 -7.12 -24.47 7.50
N ASP A 555 -8.27 -23.84 7.69
CA ASP A 555 -8.55 -22.89 8.76
C ASP A 555 -9.38 -23.59 9.84
N TYR A 556 -8.80 -23.73 11.04
CA TYR A 556 -9.40 -24.39 12.22
C TYR A 556 -9.90 -23.38 13.28
N ASP A 557 -9.37 -22.15 13.29
CA ASP A 557 -9.69 -21.09 14.25
C ASP A 557 -9.56 -21.47 15.75
N GLY A 558 -8.84 -22.55 16.05
CA GLY A 558 -8.66 -23.10 17.39
C GLY A 558 -9.72 -24.12 17.81
N ASP A 559 -10.69 -24.44 16.95
CA ASP A 559 -11.75 -25.42 17.20
C ASP A 559 -11.45 -26.79 16.53
N SER A 560 -12.40 -27.72 16.61
CA SER A 560 -12.28 -29.09 16.06
C SER A 560 -12.94 -29.29 14.70
N SER A 561 -13.74 -28.32 14.24
CA SER A 561 -14.13 -28.20 12.83
C SER A 561 -13.04 -27.49 12.03
N TYR A 562 -13.19 -27.48 10.70
CA TYR A 562 -12.35 -26.67 9.82
C TYR A 562 -13.11 -26.31 8.55
N LYS A 563 -12.65 -25.25 7.89
CA LYS A 563 -12.88 -25.00 6.46
C LYS A 563 -11.57 -25.15 5.70
N ALA A 564 -11.62 -25.53 4.43
CA ALA A 564 -10.43 -25.71 3.62
C ALA A 564 -10.63 -25.23 2.18
N LYS A 565 -9.55 -24.74 1.58
CA LYS A 565 -9.47 -24.30 0.18
C LYS A 565 -8.19 -24.81 -0.48
N ALA A 566 -8.19 -24.94 -1.81
CA ALA A 566 -7.02 -25.46 -2.52
C ALA A 566 -6.78 -24.82 -3.90
N ASN A 567 -5.50 -24.75 -4.28
CA ASN A 567 -5.04 -24.42 -5.63
C ASN A 567 -4.25 -25.59 -6.22
N ALA A 568 -4.34 -25.78 -7.54
CA ALA A 568 -3.41 -26.61 -8.31
C ALA A 568 -2.74 -25.79 -9.43
N TYR A 569 -1.52 -26.19 -9.79
CA TYR A 569 -0.61 -25.41 -10.62
C TYR A 569 0.06 -26.28 -11.70
N GLU A 570 0.13 -25.78 -12.93
CA GLU A 570 0.84 -26.44 -14.05
C GLU A 570 1.89 -25.50 -14.67
N TYR A 571 2.98 -26.07 -15.19
CA TYR A 571 4.18 -25.34 -15.64
C TYR A 571 4.76 -25.94 -16.94
N ASP A 572 5.51 -25.15 -17.70
CA ASP A 572 6.08 -25.57 -18.99
C ASP A 572 7.43 -26.32 -18.87
N ASN A 573 8.27 -26.25 -19.92
CA ASN A 573 9.61 -26.84 -19.94
C ASN A 573 10.74 -25.83 -19.60
N TYR A 574 10.38 -24.58 -19.29
CA TYR A 574 11.24 -23.45 -18.95
C TYR A 574 10.91 -22.85 -17.57
N GLY A 575 10.07 -23.53 -16.78
CA GLY A 575 9.65 -23.09 -15.45
C GLY A 575 8.53 -22.04 -15.44
N ASN A 576 8.03 -21.65 -16.61
CA ASN A 576 6.96 -20.67 -16.72
C ASN A 576 5.64 -21.26 -16.19
N PHE A 577 4.83 -20.40 -15.57
CA PHE A 577 3.54 -20.77 -14.99
C PHE A 577 2.47 -20.85 -16.07
N LEU A 578 2.05 -22.05 -16.45
CA LEU A 578 1.05 -22.25 -17.51
C LEU A 578 -0.38 -22.11 -17.00
N LYS A 579 -0.68 -22.53 -15.77
CA LYS A 579 -2.08 -22.64 -15.34
C LYS A 579 -2.28 -22.64 -13.83
N ASN A 580 -3.22 -21.82 -13.37
CA ASN A 580 -3.83 -21.92 -12.04
C ASN A 580 -5.16 -22.68 -12.13
N THR A 581 -5.50 -23.45 -11.10
CA THR A 581 -6.88 -23.88 -10.84
C THR A 581 -7.18 -23.62 -9.38
N ASP A 582 -8.05 -22.64 -9.12
CA ASP A 582 -8.56 -22.30 -7.81
C ASP A 582 -9.88 -23.01 -7.56
N TYR A 583 -9.89 -23.97 -6.64
CA TYR A 583 -11.03 -24.84 -6.37
C TYR A 583 -12.04 -24.25 -5.37
N GLY A 584 -11.82 -23.05 -4.82
CA GLY A 584 -12.71 -22.50 -3.82
C GLY A 584 -12.75 -23.40 -2.56
N GLU A 585 -13.94 -23.79 -2.11
CA GLU A 585 -14.10 -24.67 -0.95
C GLU A 585 -13.85 -26.13 -1.31
N VAL A 586 -13.01 -26.82 -0.51
CA VAL A 586 -12.69 -28.24 -0.70
C VAL A 586 -12.89 -29.05 0.58
N SER A 587 -13.27 -30.31 0.43
CA SER A 587 -13.28 -31.31 1.50
C SER A 587 -12.03 -32.17 1.39
N LEU A 588 -11.46 -32.56 2.53
CA LEU A 588 -10.29 -33.42 2.58
C LEU A 588 -10.70 -34.89 2.54
N ASN A 589 -9.91 -35.71 1.85
CA ASN A 589 -10.05 -37.16 1.88
C ASN A 589 -9.60 -37.72 3.23
N SER A 590 -9.85 -39.01 3.48
CA SER A 590 -9.43 -39.73 4.69
C SER A 590 -7.92 -39.80 4.90
N ASP A 591 -7.10 -39.33 3.96
CA ASP A 591 -5.66 -39.17 4.08
C ASP A 591 -5.23 -37.78 4.61
N GLY A 592 -6.11 -36.77 4.59
CA GLY A 592 -5.81 -35.39 5.02
C GLY A 592 -5.00 -34.54 4.02
N TYR A 593 -4.54 -35.10 2.89
CA TYR A 593 -3.59 -34.44 1.97
C TYR A 593 -4.00 -34.47 0.49
N ASN A 594 -5.08 -35.17 0.16
CA ASN A 594 -5.80 -35.04 -1.10
C ASN A 594 -7.21 -34.50 -0.81
N PHE A 595 -7.83 -33.86 -1.80
CA PHE A 595 -9.10 -33.14 -1.63
C PHE A 595 -10.09 -33.41 -2.75
N THR A 596 -11.36 -33.07 -2.50
CA THR A 596 -12.43 -32.99 -3.49
C THR A 596 -13.06 -31.60 -3.45
N ASP A 597 -13.31 -31.04 -4.64
CA ASP A 597 -14.11 -29.83 -4.85
C ASP A 597 -15.51 -30.00 -4.21
N VAL A 598 -15.97 -29.02 -3.41
CA VAL A 598 -17.27 -29.07 -2.71
C VAL A 598 -18.37 -28.39 -3.53
N LEU A 599 -18.00 -27.43 -4.38
CA LEU A 599 -18.91 -26.60 -5.14
C LEU A 599 -18.67 -26.77 -6.64
N ASN A 600 -19.53 -26.18 -7.46
CA ASN A 600 -19.29 -26.07 -8.90
C ASN A 600 -18.75 -24.68 -9.23
N ASP A 601 -17.73 -24.22 -8.48
CA ASP A 601 -17.33 -22.81 -8.45
C ASP A 601 -15.88 -22.50 -8.87
N LYS A 602 -15.08 -23.54 -9.16
CA LYS A 602 -13.66 -23.42 -9.50
C LYS A 602 -13.38 -22.39 -10.62
N ILE A 603 -12.24 -21.72 -10.54
CA ILE A 603 -11.74 -20.77 -11.55
C ILE A 603 -10.42 -21.30 -12.12
N VAL A 604 -10.27 -21.26 -13.45
CA VAL A 604 -9.04 -21.65 -14.14
C VAL A 604 -8.44 -20.44 -14.86
N GLN A 605 -7.15 -20.20 -14.64
CA GLN A 605 -6.35 -19.19 -15.33
C GLN A 605 -5.31 -19.91 -16.19
N ASP A 606 -5.38 -19.78 -17.52
CA ASP A 606 -4.37 -20.30 -18.44
C ASP A 606 -3.47 -19.16 -18.96
N ILE A 607 -2.16 -19.39 -19.04
CA ILE A 607 -1.16 -18.44 -19.53
C ILE A 607 -0.33 -19.07 -20.65
N GLU A 608 -0.26 -18.38 -21.79
CA GLU A 608 0.60 -18.70 -22.93
C GLU A 608 1.76 -17.69 -23.01
N TYR A 609 2.94 -18.13 -23.46
CA TYR A 609 4.16 -17.32 -23.50
C TYR A 609 4.66 -17.05 -24.92
N ALA A 610 5.17 -15.84 -25.17
CA ALA A 610 5.86 -15.47 -26.41
C ALA A 610 7.25 -16.12 -26.44
N SER A 611 7.76 -16.43 -27.64
CA SER A 611 9.05 -17.11 -27.76
C SER A 611 9.95 -16.60 -28.88
N ASN A 612 11.26 -16.63 -28.63
CA ASN A 612 12.31 -16.44 -29.62
C ASN A 612 13.53 -17.30 -29.26
N SER A 613 13.62 -18.47 -29.89
CA SER A 613 14.69 -19.45 -29.65
C SER A 613 16.09 -18.96 -30.04
N SER A 614 16.20 -17.98 -30.95
CA SER A 614 17.48 -17.41 -31.37
C SER A 614 18.09 -16.48 -30.32
N LYS A 615 17.23 -15.82 -29.52
CA LYS A 615 17.60 -14.92 -28.42
C LYS A 615 17.36 -15.52 -27.02
N TYR A 616 16.86 -16.75 -26.96
CA TYR A 616 16.51 -17.47 -25.73
C TYR A 616 15.38 -16.80 -24.90
N ILE A 617 14.47 -16.08 -25.56
CA ILE A 617 13.32 -15.45 -24.92
C ILE A 617 12.18 -16.47 -24.81
N TYR A 618 11.68 -16.70 -23.59
CA TYR A 618 10.61 -17.65 -23.26
C TYR A 618 9.72 -17.23 -22.07
N ALA A 619 10.11 -16.27 -21.23
CA ALA A 619 9.40 -15.94 -19.98
C ALA A 619 8.40 -14.77 -20.07
N LEU A 620 8.11 -14.28 -21.29
CA LEU A 620 7.22 -13.14 -21.51
C LEU A 620 5.79 -13.62 -21.89
N PRO A 621 4.75 -13.38 -21.06
CA PRO A 621 3.40 -13.86 -21.33
C PRO A 621 2.80 -13.17 -22.57
N GLN A 622 2.24 -13.94 -23.51
CA GLN A 622 1.52 -13.43 -24.68
C GLN A 622 0.00 -13.39 -24.51
N LYS A 623 -0.57 -14.25 -23.68
CA LYS A 623 -2.02 -14.36 -23.50
C LYS A 623 -2.34 -14.96 -22.14
N GLN A 624 -3.31 -14.38 -21.46
CA GLN A 624 -3.91 -14.88 -20.22
C GLN A 624 -5.41 -15.09 -20.47
N THR A 625 -5.96 -16.22 -20.06
CA THR A 625 -7.37 -16.58 -20.24
C THR A 625 -7.94 -17.00 -18.89
N LEU A 626 -9.09 -16.44 -18.51
CA LEU A 626 -9.85 -16.89 -17.34
C LEU A 626 -11.07 -17.68 -17.80
N THR A 627 -11.30 -18.84 -17.21
CA THR A 627 -12.50 -19.66 -17.42
C THR A 627 -13.16 -20.07 -16.11
N ASP A 628 -14.49 -20.19 -16.14
CA ASP A 628 -15.29 -20.66 -15.02
C ASP A 628 -15.30 -22.20 -14.89
N TYR A 629 -16.02 -22.72 -13.90
CA TYR A 629 -16.19 -24.15 -13.67
C TYR A 629 -16.69 -24.91 -14.91
N TYR A 630 -17.52 -24.28 -15.73
CA TYR A 630 -18.15 -24.82 -16.95
C TYR A 630 -17.29 -24.63 -18.21
N SER A 631 -16.08 -24.08 -18.06
CA SER A 631 -15.16 -23.72 -19.15
C SER A 631 -15.67 -22.59 -20.07
N ASN A 632 -16.61 -21.77 -19.61
CA ASN A 632 -16.93 -20.49 -20.25
C ASN A 632 -15.77 -19.52 -20.06
N LYS A 633 -15.42 -18.75 -21.09
CA LYS A 633 -14.43 -17.68 -20.98
C LYS A 633 -15.02 -16.47 -20.27
N ILE A 634 -14.52 -16.20 -19.07
CA ILE A 634 -14.89 -15.05 -18.23
C ILE A 634 -13.88 -13.90 -18.32
N GLY A 635 -12.75 -14.09 -19.00
CA GLY A 635 -11.80 -13.02 -19.30
C GLY A 635 -10.69 -13.46 -20.25
N GLU A 636 -10.12 -12.51 -20.99
CA GLU A 636 -8.90 -12.74 -21.77
C GLU A 636 -8.12 -11.43 -21.94
N THR A 637 -6.81 -11.48 -21.69
CA THR A 637 -5.84 -10.43 -22.02
C THR A 637 -4.82 -10.98 -23.00
N LYS A 638 -4.56 -10.29 -24.11
CA LYS A 638 -3.48 -10.56 -25.07
C LYS A 638 -2.41 -9.49 -24.96
N ILE A 639 -1.16 -9.87 -25.19
CA ILE A 639 0.04 -9.09 -24.91
C ILE A 639 0.99 -9.23 -26.12
N TYR A 640 1.38 -8.10 -26.71
CA TYR A 640 2.12 -8.05 -27.98
C TYR A 640 3.43 -7.28 -27.83
N TYR A 641 4.53 -7.91 -28.22
CA TYR A 641 5.87 -7.36 -28.06
C TYR A 641 6.45 -6.82 -29.36
N ASP A 642 7.25 -5.75 -29.27
CA ASP A 642 8.09 -5.19 -30.33
C ASP A 642 7.38 -4.87 -31.67
N LYS A 643 6.06 -4.64 -31.64
CA LYS A 643 5.14 -4.48 -32.79
C LYS A 643 5.05 -5.70 -33.71
N LEU A 644 5.32 -6.89 -33.17
CA LEU A 644 5.21 -8.16 -33.87
C LEU A 644 3.82 -8.80 -33.71
N SER A 645 3.60 -9.91 -34.42
CA SER A 645 2.45 -10.79 -34.25
C SER A 645 2.39 -11.40 -32.84
N LEU A 646 1.19 -11.79 -32.40
CA LEU A 646 0.97 -12.48 -31.12
C LEU A 646 1.92 -13.69 -30.99
N GLY A 647 2.50 -13.88 -29.80
CA GLY A 647 3.48 -14.94 -29.51
C GLY A 647 4.88 -14.75 -30.10
N SER A 648 5.08 -13.73 -30.93
CA SER A 648 6.39 -13.35 -31.50
C SER A 648 7.03 -12.25 -30.65
N VAL A 649 8.35 -12.30 -30.47
CA VAL A 649 9.11 -11.33 -29.66
C VAL A 649 10.54 -11.19 -30.18
N ASP A 650 11.16 -10.02 -30.05
CA ASP A 650 12.57 -9.80 -30.44
C ASP A 650 13.40 -9.11 -29.35
N LYS A 651 12.78 -8.26 -28.53
CA LYS A 651 13.39 -7.62 -27.36
C LYS A 651 12.53 -7.66 -26.11
N GLY A 652 11.21 -7.82 -26.23
CA GLY A 652 10.29 -7.87 -25.10
C GLY A 652 9.72 -6.51 -24.68
N ASN A 653 9.77 -5.49 -25.54
CA ASN A 653 9.09 -4.22 -25.23
C ASN A 653 7.57 -4.39 -25.42
N LEU A 654 6.76 -4.10 -24.39
CA LEU A 654 5.30 -4.30 -24.40
C LEU A 654 4.58 -3.26 -25.27
N THR A 655 4.38 -3.56 -26.55
CA THR A 655 3.88 -2.59 -27.53
C THR A 655 2.36 -2.50 -27.68
N LYS A 656 1.60 -3.52 -27.26
CA LYS A 656 0.13 -3.48 -27.21
C LYS A 656 -0.45 -4.49 -26.23
N THR A 657 -1.48 -4.12 -25.47
CA THR A 657 -2.41 -5.08 -24.83
C THR A 657 -3.77 -5.04 -25.52
N GLU A 658 -4.48 -6.17 -25.50
CA GLU A 658 -5.91 -6.26 -25.87
C GLU A 658 -6.66 -6.99 -24.77
N LYS A 659 -7.81 -6.49 -24.33
CA LYS A 659 -8.69 -7.17 -23.37
C LYS A 659 -10.06 -7.45 -23.96
N LEU A 660 -10.58 -8.64 -23.68
CA LEU A 660 -11.95 -9.02 -24.01
C LEU A 660 -12.95 -8.27 -23.13
N VAL A 661 -13.94 -7.62 -23.75
CA VAL A 661 -14.99 -6.86 -23.07
C VAL A 661 -16.22 -7.73 -22.81
N ASP A 662 -16.63 -8.53 -23.79
CA ASP A 662 -17.89 -9.27 -23.76
C ASP A 662 -17.81 -10.60 -24.52
N SER A 663 -18.87 -11.41 -24.38
CA SER A 663 -19.02 -12.69 -25.06
C SER A 663 -19.26 -12.59 -26.58
N THR A 664 -19.44 -11.38 -27.15
CA THR A 664 -19.52 -11.17 -28.61
C THR A 664 -18.14 -11.12 -29.26
N GLY A 665 -17.08 -10.91 -28.46
CA GLY A 665 -15.72 -10.75 -28.94
C GLY A 665 -15.27 -9.29 -29.08
N LYS A 666 -16.00 -8.32 -28.52
CA LYS A 666 -15.50 -6.94 -28.44
C LYS A 666 -14.19 -6.92 -27.64
N ILE A 667 -13.20 -6.18 -28.13
CA ILE A 667 -11.94 -5.93 -27.44
C ILE A 667 -11.67 -4.43 -27.26
N ILE A 668 -11.04 -4.07 -26.15
CA ILE A 668 -10.36 -2.78 -25.94
C ILE A 668 -8.86 -3.02 -26.11
N LYS A 669 -8.12 -2.04 -26.64
CA LYS A 669 -6.66 -2.11 -26.80
C LYS A 669 -5.94 -0.89 -26.25
N ASN A 670 -4.75 -1.08 -25.70
CA ASN A 670 -3.81 0.00 -25.37
C ASN A 670 -2.50 -0.24 -26.12
N GLU A 671 -1.81 0.81 -26.57
CA GLU A 671 -0.55 0.70 -27.32
C GLU A 671 0.56 1.58 -26.75
N ILE A 672 1.80 1.11 -26.87
CA ILE A 672 3.00 1.79 -26.37
C ILE A 672 4.08 1.77 -27.45
N ASP A 673 4.69 2.94 -27.71
CA ASP A 673 5.94 3.03 -28.47
C ASP A 673 7.12 3.27 -27.52
N TYR A 674 8.31 2.81 -27.95
CA TYR A 674 9.54 2.85 -27.17
C TYR A 674 10.64 3.59 -27.92
N ASN A 675 11.55 4.21 -27.19
CA ASN A 675 12.82 4.69 -27.73
C ASN A 675 13.82 3.53 -27.95
N SER A 676 15.00 3.84 -28.49
CA SER A 676 16.08 2.86 -28.72
C SER A 676 16.59 2.16 -27.46
N PHE A 677 16.35 2.72 -26.27
CA PHE A 677 16.79 2.21 -24.97
C PHE A 677 15.75 1.31 -24.30
N GLY A 678 14.60 1.06 -24.92
CA GLY A 678 13.51 0.30 -24.30
C GLY A 678 12.73 1.07 -23.24
N LEU A 679 12.68 2.40 -23.33
CA LEU A 679 11.83 3.25 -22.48
C LEU A 679 10.57 3.71 -23.24
N PRO A 680 9.36 3.63 -22.65
CA PRO A 680 8.12 4.12 -23.25
C PRO A 680 8.18 5.61 -23.60
N ASN A 681 8.12 5.98 -24.88
CA ASN A 681 8.12 7.39 -25.31
C ASN A 681 6.75 7.88 -25.79
N LYS A 682 5.78 6.97 -25.95
CA LYS A 682 4.42 7.28 -26.35
C LYS A 682 3.44 6.22 -25.87
N TYR A 683 2.29 6.64 -25.38
CA TYR A 683 1.18 5.77 -24.95
C TYR A 683 -0.10 6.16 -25.70
N ARG A 684 -0.95 5.17 -26.04
CA ARG A 684 -2.28 5.35 -26.64
C ARG A 684 -3.31 4.48 -25.90
N ASN A 685 -4.43 5.07 -25.49
CA ASN A 685 -5.57 4.35 -24.90
C ASN A 685 -6.52 3.74 -25.96
N GLY A 686 -7.61 3.10 -25.53
CA GLY A 686 -8.64 2.52 -26.39
C GLY A 686 -9.18 3.46 -27.46
N LYS A 687 -9.40 4.74 -27.11
CA LYS A 687 -9.85 5.80 -28.03
C LYS A 687 -8.71 6.45 -28.84
N ASN A 688 -7.50 5.87 -28.80
CA ASN A 688 -6.31 6.34 -29.52
C ASN A 688 -5.84 7.75 -29.11
N TYR A 689 -6.24 8.26 -27.93
CA TYR A 689 -5.71 9.49 -27.36
C TYR A 689 -4.27 9.27 -26.87
N GLN A 690 -3.39 10.23 -27.13
CA GLN A 690 -1.94 10.01 -27.15
C GLN A 690 -1.18 10.82 -26.10
N THR A 691 -0.54 10.16 -25.13
CA THR A 691 0.44 10.78 -24.22
C THR A 691 1.85 10.61 -24.80
N GLU A 692 2.65 11.67 -24.80
CA GLU A 692 4.05 11.68 -25.26
C GLU A 692 5.00 11.90 -24.06
N ILE A 693 6.13 11.18 -24.06
CA ILE A 693 7.14 11.24 -23.00
C ILE A 693 8.50 11.51 -23.63
N ILE A 694 9.14 12.61 -23.23
CA ILE A 694 10.50 12.96 -23.60
C ILE A 694 11.38 12.79 -22.36
N TYR A 695 12.43 11.98 -22.48
CA TYR A 695 13.39 11.76 -21.41
C TYR A 695 14.48 12.83 -21.41
N ASP A 696 15.25 12.88 -20.32
CA ASP A 696 16.49 13.66 -20.25
C ASP A 696 17.54 13.22 -21.31
N SER A 697 18.62 14.00 -21.42
CA SER A 697 19.74 13.74 -22.34
C SER A 697 20.46 12.41 -22.13
N PHE A 698 20.34 11.80 -20.94
CA PHE A 698 20.92 10.49 -20.63
C PHE A 698 19.94 9.34 -20.86
N ASN A 699 18.69 9.65 -21.26
CA ASN A 699 17.56 8.74 -21.32
C ASN A 699 17.39 7.98 -20.00
N LEU A 700 17.24 8.67 -18.88
CA LEU A 700 17.00 8.07 -17.56
C LEU A 700 15.60 8.40 -17.01
N PHE A 701 15.30 9.69 -16.86
CA PHE A 701 14.08 10.17 -16.22
C PHE A 701 13.19 10.95 -17.20
N PRO A 702 11.84 10.91 -17.05
CA PRO A 702 10.93 11.70 -17.88
C PRO A 702 11.16 13.21 -17.64
N TYR A 703 11.77 13.90 -18.60
CA TYR A 703 11.99 15.35 -18.55
C TYR A 703 10.71 16.13 -18.90
N GLN A 704 9.89 15.59 -19.81
CA GLN A 704 8.65 16.20 -20.23
C GLN A 704 7.59 15.13 -20.47
N ILE A 705 6.39 15.33 -19.90
CA ILE A 705 5.19 14.57 -20.23
C ILE A 705 4.21 15.54 -20.90
N LYS A 706 3.70 15.15 -22.06
CA LYS A 706 2.71 15.90 -22.84
C LYS A 706 1.45 15.05 -22.99
N ASN A 707 0.33 15.54 -22.48
CA ASN A 707 -0.93 14.81 -22.50
C ASN A 707 -1.65 14.92 -23.88
N PRO A 708 -2.74 14.17 -24.12
CA PRO A 708 -3.46 14.20 -25.39
C PRO A 708 -3.90 15.60 -25.89
N LYS A 709 -4.25 16.52 -24.99
CA LYS A 709 -4.56 17.93 -25.32
C LYS A 709 -3.32 18.80 -25.57
N SER A 710 -2.15 18.18 -25.74
CA SER A 710 -0.85 18.83 -25.90
C SER A 710 -0.42 19.73 -24.74
N GLN A 711 -1.03 19.60 -23.55
CA GLN A 711 -0.59 20.29 -22.34
C GLN A 711 0.67 19.63 -21.81
N ILE A 712 1.63 20.44 -21.34
CA ILE A 712 2.98 19.99 -21.01
C ILE A 712 3.26 20.14 -19.52
N THR A 713 3.69 19.06 -18.86
CA THR A 713 4.37 19.09 -17.56
C THR A 713 5.86 18.82 -17.79
N THR A 714 6.75 19.59 -17.14
CA THR A 714 8.20 19.35 -17.19
C THR A 714 8.76 19.04 -15.80
N PHE A 715 9.86 18.29 -15.79
CA PHE A 715 10.52 17.79 -14.59
C PHE A 715 12.02 18.03 -14.68
N THR A 716 12.63 18.43 -13.56
CA THR A 716 14.08 18.38 -13.38
C THR A 716 14.42 17.43 -12.24
N TYR A 717 15.60 16.82 -12.30
CA TYR A 717 16.01 15.78 -11.36
C TYR A 717 17.34 16.11 -10.70
N ASN A 718 17.42 15.73 -9.42
CA ASN A 718 18.64 15.55 -8.69
C ASN A 718 19.22 14.17 -9.04
N TYR A 719 20.13 14.12 -10.03
CA TYR A 719 20.80 12.89 -10.46
C TYR A 719 21.62 12.20 -9.35
N PHE A 720 21.96 12.89 -8.25
CA PHE A 720 22.62 12.25 -7.11
C PHE A 720 21.67 11.24 -6.45
N PHE A 721 20.39 11.57 -6.32
CA PHE A 721 19.42 10.70 -5.62
C PHE A 721 18.39 10.03 -6.53
N GLY A 722 18.37 10.36 -7.82
CA GLY A 722 17.30 9.93 -8.74
C GLY A 722 15.93 10.50 -8.36
N GLN A 723 15.92 11.64 -7.68
CA GLN A 723 14.74 12.31 -7.12
C GLN A 723 14.43 13.57 -7.94
N ILE A 724 13.15 13.96 -7.97
CA ILE A 724 12.69 15.18 -8.68
C ILE A 724 13.14 16.41 -7.89
N SER A 725 13.76 17.39 -8.53
CA SER A 725 14.11 18.69 -7.93
C SER A 725 13.16 19.83 -8.34
N GLN A 726 12.45 19.72 -9.47
CA GLN A 726 11.34 20.62 -9.81
C GLN A 726 10.28 19.90 -10.65
N ILE A 727 9.01 20.18 -10.38
CA ILE A 727 7.88 19.98 -11.30
C ILE A 727 7.42 21.35 -11.80
N THR A 728 7.15 21.48 -13.10
CA THR A 728 6.49 22.66 -13.69
C THR A 728 5.22 22.21 -14.42
N ASP A 729 4.06 22.71 -14.00
CA ASP A 729 2.76 22.36 -14.60
C ASP A 729 2.48 23.13 -15.92
N PRO A 730 1.40 22.79 -16.65
CA PRO A 730 1.02 23.49 -17.88
C PRO A 730 0.69 24.99 -17.74
N ASN A 731 0.55 25.49 -16.50
CA ASN A 731 0.31 26.89 -16.17
C ASN A 731 1.61 27.64 -15.80
N ASN A 732 2.78 26.98 -15.94
CA ASN A 732 4.09 27.42 -15.46
C ASN A 732 4.22 27.52 -13.92
N SER A 733 3.29 26.89 -13.18
CA SER A 733 3.37 26.75 -11.73
C SER A 733 4.47 25.77 -11.35
N LYS A 734 5.28 26.12 -10.36
CA LYS A 734 6.45 25.36 -9.94
C LYS A 734 6.27 24.77 -8.55
N LYS A 735 6.71 23.52 -8.40
CA LYS A 735 6.96 22.88 -7.11
C LYS A 735 8.40 22.41 -7.08
N VAL A 736 9.22 23.06 -6.26
CA VAL A 736 10.67 22.80 -6.14
C VAL A 736 10.91 21.95 -4.89
N PHE A 737 11.86 21.01 -4.98
CA PHE A 737 12.25 20.12 -3.90
C PHE A 737 13.74 20.23 -3.66
N GLN A 738 14.12 20.57 -2.43
CA GLN A 738 15.52 20.60 -2.00
C GLN A 738 15.79 19.41 -1.08
N TYR A 739 16.98 18.84 -1.17
CA TYR A 739 17.40 17.65 -0.43
C TYR A 739 18.69 17.93 0.35
N ASP A 740 18.89 17.21 1.45
CA ASP A 740 20.14 17.26 2.21
C ASP A 740 21.23 16.35 1.61
N GLY A 741 22.39 16.27 2.27
CA GLY A 741 23.53 15.49 1.78
C GLY A 741 23.24 13.99 1.71
N LEU A 742 22.36 13.49 2.59
CA LEU A 742 21.95 12.09 2.63
C LEU A 742 20.84 11.75 1.62
N GLY A 743 20.19 12.75 1.02
CA GLY A 743 19.11 12.58 0.04
C GLY A 743 17.73 12.47 0.69
N ARG A 744 17.53 13.13 1.83
CA ARG A 744 16.23 13.30 2.49
C ARG A 744 15.62 14.64 2.08
N LEU A 745 14.30 14.67 1.88
CA LEU A 745 13.59 15.91 1.53
C LEU A 745 13.76 16.95 2.65
N LYS A 746 14.33 18.12 2.32
CA LYS A 746 14.68 19.19 3.26
C LYS A 746 13.73 20.39 3.15
N GLU A 747 13.30 20.73 1.94
CA GLU A 747 12.50 21.92 1.68
C GLU A 747 11.58 21.71 0.47
N VAL A 748 10.38 22.28 0.52
CA VAL A 748 9.42 22.32 -0.59
C VAL A 748 9.00 23.76 -0.82
N ASP A 749 9.29 24.27 -2.02
CA ASP A 749 8.89 25.61 -2.45
C ASP A 749 7.78 25.52 -3.50
N LEU A 750 6.86 26.49 -3.50
CA LEU A 750 5.82 26.66 -4.52
C LEU A 750 5.99 27.99 -5.25
N SER A 751 5.46 28.12 -6.47
CA SER A 751 5.28 29.42 -7.14
C SER A 751 4.59 30.42 -6.21
N ASN A 752 5.05 31.68 -6.18
CA ASN A 752 4.42 32.71 -5.38
C ASN A 752 3.12 33.22 -6.06
N PRO A 753 1.93 33.07 -5.46
CA PRO A 753 0.68 33.56 -6.05
C PRO A 753 0.49 35.08 -5.97
N HIS A 754 1.37 35.81 -5.27
CA HIS A 754 1.32 37.27 -5.11
C HIS A 754 2.51 38.01 -5.75
N ALA A 755 3.27 37.37 -6.65
CA ALA A 755 4.35 38.03 -7.39
C ALA A 755 4.59 37.41 -8.78
N ASP A 756 4.85 38.25 -9.79
CA ASP A 756 4.97 37.86 -11.20
C ASP A 756 6.10 36.85 -11.50
N SER A 757 7.05 36.67 -10.58
CA SER A 757 8.05 35.59 -10.68
C SER A 757 8.63 35.21 -9.31
N GLY A 758 8.99 33.93 -9.17
CA GLY A 758 9.68 33.39 -8.00
C GLY A 758 8.94 32.22 -7.35
N THR A 759 9.64 31.55 -6.43
CA THR A 759 9.08 30.53 -5.53
C THR A 759 9.27 30.95 -4.07
N ILE A 760 8.46 30.38 -3.18
CA ILE A 760 8.53 30.60 -1.74
C ILE A 760 8.42 29.27 -1.01
N LYS A 761 9.13 29.16 0.11
CA LYS A 761 9.12 27.99 1.00
C LYS A 761 7.73 27.74 1.58
N LYS A 762 7.07 26.65 1.17
CA LYS A 762 5.86 26.15 1.81
C LYS A 762 6.20 25.38 3.08
N THR A 763 7.16 24.46 2.97
CA THR A 763 7.45 23.48 4.04
C THR A 763 8.95 23.28 4.18
N GLY A 764 9.45 23.27 5.42
CA GLY A 764 10.79 22.79 5.77
C GLY A 764 10.75 21.51 6.60
N TYR A 765 11.79 20.69 6.49
CA TYR A 765 11.98 19.49 7.29
C TYR A 765 13.35 19.51 7.96
N THR A 766 13.41 19.04 9.20
CA THR A 766 14.65 18.79 9.94
C THR A 766 14.60 17.41 10.60
N TYR A 767 15.76 16.76 10.66
CA TYR A 767 15.89 15.35 11.05
C TYR A 767 16.81 15.22 12.27
N ASP A 768 16.26 14.78 13.39
CA ASP A 768 17.07 14.29 14.52
C ASP A 768 17.16 12.77 14.44
N THR A 769 18.36 12.29 14.13
CA THR A 769 18.72 10.87 14.11
C THR A 769 19.85 10.56 15.08
N ILE A 770 20.06 11.42 16.09
CA ILE A 770 21.16 11.29 17.07
C ILE A 770 20.56 11.14 18.47
N SER A 771 19.46 11.83 18.77
CA SER A 771 18.66 11.63 19.97
C SER A 771 17.68 10.47 19.80
N TYR A 772 17.52 9.63 20.83
CA TYR A 772 16.41 8.69 20.91
C TYR A 772 15.22 9.30 21.68
N PRO A 773 13.96 9.14 21.23
CA PRO A 773 13.57 8.52 19.95
C PRO A 773 13.87 9.45 18.75
N ASN A 774 14.17 8.84 17.60
CA ASN A 774 14.43 9.57 16.35
C ASN A 774 13.21 10.44 15.98
N SER A 775 13.43 11.55 15.28
CA SER A 775 12.30 12.42 14.90
C SER A 775 12.50 13.23 13.61
N VAL A 776 11.37 13.47 12.95
CA VAL A 776 11.22 14.44 11.86
C VAL A 776 10.46 15.64 12.43
N THR A 777 10.98 16.85 12.24
CA THR A 777 10.25 18.09 12.53
C THR A 777 9.95 18.81 11.21
N GLN A 778 8.68 18.86 10.88
CA GLN A 778 8.09 19.61 9.77
C GLN A 778 7.71 21.02 10.25
N THR A 779 7.90 22.02 9.39
CA THR A 779 7.55 23.41 9.66
C THR A 779 6.91 24.01 8.40
N ASP A 780 5.62 24.32 8.46
CA ASP A 780 4.85 24.88 7.35
C ASP A 780 4.68 26.41 7.49
N THR A 781 4.76 27.13 6.38
CA THR A 781 4.78 28.60 6.33
C THR A 781 3.36 29.18 6.17
N ALA A 782 2.79 29.71 7.25
CA ALA A 782 1.56 30.50 7.24
C ALA A 782 1.88 31.99 7.07
N TYR A 783 1.87 32.49 5.83
CA TYR A 783 2.08 33.91 5.54
C TYR A 783 0.75 34.62 5.29
N ASN A 784 0.43 35.62 6.14
CA ASN A 784 -0.70 36.54 5.95
C ASN A 784 -0.21 37.84 5.31
N VAL A 785 -0.83 38.25 4.20
CA VAL A 785 -0.37 39.42 3.42
C VAL A 785 -0.67 40.74 4.14
N ASP A 786 -1.91 40.93 4.61
CA ASP A 786 -2.43 42.24 5.02
C ASP A 786 -2.29 42.58 6.53
N VAL A 787 -1.50 41.81 7.28
CA VAL A 787 -1.15 42.15 8.68
C VAL A 787 0.36 42.11 8.92
N ASN A 788 1.00 43.24 8.61
CA ASN A 788 2.39 43.58 8.96
C ASN A 788 3.47 42.60 8.45
N SER A 789 3.23 41.89 7.34
CA SER A 789 4.16 40.90 6.77
C SER A 789 4.62 39.82 7.75
N LYS A 790 3.82 39.51 8.79
CA LYS A 790 4.18 38.53 9.82
C LYS A 790 4.12 37.12 9.24
N VAL A 791 5.30 36.54 8.99
CA VAL A 791 5.42 35.10 8.72
C VAL A 791 5.10 34.34 10.02
N ILE A 792 4.12 33.44 9.96
CA ILE A 792 3.81 32.47 11.01
C ILE A 792 4.31 31.10 10.52
N TYR A 793 4.68 30.24 11.46
CA TYR A 793 5.09 28.88 11.18
C TYR A 793 4.26 27.92 12.03
N VAL A 794 3.86 26.80 11.45
CA VAL A 794 3.15 25.72 12.16
C VAL A 794 4.07 24.51 12.26
N THR A 795 4.41 24.10 13.48
CA THR A 795 5.37 23.02 13.73
C THR A 795 4.67 21.69 13.95
N THR A 796 5.11 20.64 13.24
CA THR A 796 4.72 19.25 13.52
C THR A 796 5.96 18.40 13.74
N LYS A 797 6.06 17.72 14.90
CA LYS A 797 7.16 16.80 15.21
C LYS A 797 6.65 15.38 15.36
N ILE A 798 7.22 14.47 14.58
CA ILE A 798 6.86 13.05 14.54
C ILE A 798 8.04 12.25 15.09
N TYR A 799 7.76 11.39 16.06
CA TYR A 799 8.71 10.56 16.78
C TYR A 799 8.60 9.09 16.36
N PHE A 800 9.77 8.46 16.20
CA PHE A 800 9.92 7.09 15.73
C PHE A 800 10.74 6.27 16.73
N ASP A 801 10.34 5.03 16.96
CA ASP A 801 11.12 4.08 17.74
C ASP A 801 12.36 3.57 16.96
N GLY A 802 13.18 2.74 17.59
CA GLY A 802 14.38 2.22 16.96
C GLY A 802 14.16 1.15 15.89
N LEU A 803 12.90 0.76 15.66
CA LEU A 803 12.46 -0.07 14.53
C LEU A 803 11.85 0.81 13.41
N ASN A 804 11.96 2.14 13.54
CA ASN A 804 11.40 3.16 12.64
C ASN A 804 9.86 3.17 12.59
N ARG A 805 9.18 2.74 13.65
CA ARG A 805 7.71 2.82 13.78
C ARG A 805 7.28 4.11 14.46
N LYS A 806 6.16 4.69 14.04
CA LYS A 806 5.62 5.98 14.50
C LYS A 806 5.00 5.86 15.90
N ILE A 807 5.63 6.43 16.93
CA ILE A 807 5.19 6.30 18.34
C ILE A 807 4.53 7.54 18.93
N GLN A 808 4.83 8.76 18.44
CA GLN A 808 4.21 9.99 18.93
C GLN A 808 4.18 11.07 17.85
N ILE A 809 3.10 11.84 17.80
CA ILE A 809 2.97 13.06 16.97
C ILE A 809 2.74 14.23 17.92
N ARG A 810 3.43 15.35 17.68
CA ARG A 810 3.20 16.64 18.36
C ARG A 810 2.92 17.70 17.29
N HIS A 811 1.71 18.26 17.29
CA HIS A 811 1.30 19.32 16.34
C HIS A 811 1.03 20.62 17.11
N GLU A 812 1.56 21.75 16.65
CA GLU A 812 1.45 23.06 17.31
C GLU A 812 0.00 23.50 17.46
N THR A 813 -0.34 24.13 18.59
CA THR A 813 -1.71 24.53 18.91
C THR A 813 -1.81 25.83 19.72
N GLU A 814 -3.01 26.29 20.04
CA GLU A 814 -3.26 27.61 20.64
C GLU A 814 -2.50 27.80 21.96
N GLY A 815 -1.78 28.92 22.06
CA GLY A 815 -1.00 29.31 23.23
C GLY A 815 0.51 29.09 23.07
N THR A 816 1.30 29.77 23.90
CA THR A 816 2.77 29.69 23.86
C THR A 816 3.26 28.32 24.33
N ASP A 817 4.10 27.66 23.53
CA ASP A 817 4.65 26.32 23.80
C ASP A 817 3.55 25.29 24.11
N LYS A 818 2.65 25.09 23.13
CA LYS A 818 1.52 24.14 23.20
C LYS A 818 1.47 23.25 21.98
N TYR A 819 1.28 21.95 22.23
CA TYR A 819 1.21 20.93 21.20
C TYR A 819 0.09 19.93 21.51
N ILE A 820 -0.74 19.60 20.52
CA ILE A 820 -1.61 18.43 20.52
C ILE A 820 -0.71 17.20 20.39
N VAL A 821 -0.82 16.26 21.33
CA VAL A 821 0.04 15.07 21.40
C VAL A 821 -0.80 13.80 21.29
N SER A 822 -0.65 13.08 20.18
CA SER A 822 -1.18 11.73 19.96
C SER A 822 -0.05 10.71 20.13
N SER A 823 -0.34 9.47 20.57
CA SER A 823 0.71 8.46 20.78
C SER A 823 0.21 7.04 20.58
N ILE A 824 1.11 6.17 20.12
CA ILE A 824 0.89 4.77 19.78
C ILE A 824 1.80 3.90 20.65
N ILE A 825 1.24 2.78 21.13
CA ILE A 825 1.96 1.72 21.83
C ILE A 825 1.79 0.44 21.01
N TYR A 826 2.90 -0.18 20.63
CA TYR A 826 2.93 -1.45 19.92
C TYR A 826 3.05 -2.65 20.89
N ASP A 827 2.66 -3.84 20.46
CA ASP A 827 2.76 -5.07 21.25
C ASP A 827 4.10 -5.81 21.06
N GLU A 828 4.19 -6.98 21.68
CA GLU A 828 5.35 -7.87 21.69
C GLU A 828 5.71 -8.43 20.30
N LEU A 829 4.75 -8.48 19.37
CA LEU A 829 4.93 -8.89 17.97
C LEU A 829 5.10 -7.69 17.03
N GLY A 830 4.59 -6.53 17.45
CA GLY A 830 4.62 -5.26 16.74
C GLY A 830 3.27 -4.77 16.22
N ASN A 831 2.17 -5.44 16.57
CA ASN A 831 0.82 -4.98 16.27
C ASN A 831 0.45 -3.73 17.10
N LEU A 832 -0.63 -3.04 16.77
CA LEU A 832 -1.13 -1.89 17.52
C LEU A 832 -1.72 -2.31 18.87
N LYS A 833 -0.97 -2.21 19.97
CA LYS A 833 -1.47 -2.55 21.32
C LYS A 833 -2.46 -1.50 21.84
N LYS A 834 -2.14 -0.22 21.66
CA LYS A 834 -2.96 0.89 22.15
C LYS A 834 -2.72 2.18 21.37
N GLU A 835 -3.79 2.84 20.96
CA GLU A 835 -3.80 4.20 20.43
C GLU A 835 -4.35 5.16 21.50
N LEU A 836 -3.60 6.20 21.87
CA LEU A 836 -4.00 7.17 22.89
C LEU A 836 -4.72 8.38 22.30
N LEU A 837 -5.77 8.83 22.99
CA LEU A 837 -6.50 10.04 22.62
C LEU A 837 -5.57 11.28 22.70
N PRO A 838 -5.71 12.23 21.74
CA PRO A 838 -4.86 13.41 21.69
C PRO A 838 -5.04 14.31 22.91
N LYS A 839 -3.93 14.75 23.50
CA LYS A 839 -3.93 15.66 24.67
C LYS A 839 -2.97 16.83 24.49
N VAL A 840 -3.35 18.03 24.94
CA VAL A 840 -2.49 19.22 24.84
C VAL A 840 -1.41 19.18 25.92
N LEU A 841 -0.14 19.17 25.50
CA LEU A 841 1.04 19.27 26.36
C LEU A 841 1.87 20.50 25.99
N SER A 842 2.94 20.76 26.74
CA SER A 842 3.98 21.74 26.40
C SER A 842 5.28 21.05 25.96
N GLY A 843 6.14 21.80 25.27
CA GLY A 843 7.40 21.35 24.70
C GLY A 843 7.26 20.50 23.43
N LEU A 844 8.28 20.56 22.57
CA LEU A 844 8.43 19.63 21.43
C LEU A 844 9.05 18.28 21.83
N SER A 845 9.58 18.13 23.04
CA SER A 845 10.27 16.92 23.50
C SER A 845 9.34 15.72 23.67
N PHE A 846 9.80 14.53 23.27
CA PHE A 846 9.09 13.27 23.48
C PHE A 846 8.70 13.06 24.95
N SER A 847 7.52 12.47 25.18
CA SER A 847 7.08 11.98 26.49
C SER A 847 6.56 10.56 26.38
N THR A 848 7.09 9.63 27.18
CA THR A 848 6.67 8.23 27.20
C THR A 848 5.16 8.11 27.48
N PRO A 849 4.38 7.44 26.61
CA PRO A 849 2.95 7.21 26.84
C PRO A 849 2.72 6.20 27.97
N SER A 850 1.61 6.32 28.71
CA SER A 850 1.24 5.36 29.76
C SER A 850 0.18 4.38 29.26
N LEU A 851 0.27 3.10 29.67
CA LEU A 851 -0.85 2.15 29.50
C LEU A 851 -2.11 2.60 30.27
N SER A 852 -1.99 3.44 31.29
CA SER A 852 -3.12 4.04 32.02
C SER A 852 -3.78 5.22 31.31
N ASP A 853 -3.19 5.76 30.24
CA ASP A 853 -3.80 6.87 29.48
C ASP A 853 -5.05 6.38 28.73
N ILE A 854 -5.98 7.31 28.46
CA ILE A 854 -7.23 7.00 27.75
C ILE A 854 -6.96 6.81 26.26
N GLY A 855 -7.52 5.76 25.69
CA GLY A 855 -7.29 5.34 24.32
C GLY A 855 -8.04 4.06 23.96
N ASN A 856 -7.97 3.67 22.68
CA ASN A 856 -8.42 2.37 22.21
C ASN A 856 -7.28 1.35 22.41
N GLN A 857 -7.57 0.24 23.09
CA GLN A 857 -6.66 -0.88 23.32
C GLN A 857 -7.16 -2.11 22.56
N TYR A 858 -6.24 -2.79 21.89
CA TYR A 858 -6.52 -3.90 20.99
C TYR A 858 -5.91 -5.20 21.56
N SER A 859 -6.45 -6.35 21.15
CA SER A 859 -5.86 -7.66 21.40
C SER A 859 -6.07 -8.58 20.20
N TYR A 860 -5.14 -9.48 19.94
CA TYR A 860 -5.08 -10.30 18.74
C TYR A 860 -5.07 -11.80 19.06
N ASP A 861 -5.43 -12.64 18.08
CA ASP A 861 -5.16 -14.08 18.10
C ASP A 861 -3.77 -14.43 17.54
N CYS A 862 -3.40 -15.71 17.54
CA CYS A 862 -2.12 -16.19 17.02
C CYS A 862 -1.98 -16.12 15.49
N LEU A 863 -2.98 -15.58 14.78
CA LEU A 863 -2.95 -15.24 13.35
C LEU A 863 -2.96 -13.71 13.15
N ASN A 864 -2.66 -12.92 14.19
CA ASN A 864 -2.71 -11.44 14.23
C ASN A 864 -4.09 -10.83 13.88
N ARG A 865 -5.20 -11.57 14.06
CA ARG A 865 -6.56 -11.04 13.85
C ARG A 865 -7.11 -10.42 15.13
N ILE A 866 -7.77 -9.26 15.03
CA ILE A 866 -8.31 -8.52 16.19
C ILE A 866 -9.40 -9.34 16.88
N LEU A 867 -9.19 -9.70 18.15
CA LEU A 867 -10.19 -10.33 19.03
C LEU A 867 -10.99 -9.31 19.86
N GLN A 868 -10.42 -8.14 20.15
CA GLN A 868 -11.10 -7.09 20.92
C GLN A 868 -10.56 -5.70 20.57
N ILE A 869 -11.46 -4.71 20.58
CA ILE A 869 -11.16 -3.28 20.70
C ILE A 869 -11.87 -2.79 21.96
N SER A 870 -11.12 -2.19 22.89
CA SER A 870 -11.61 -1.80 24.22
C SER A 870 -11.18 -0.39 24.58
N ASN A 871 -12.01 0.34 25.34
CA ASN A 871 -11.71 1.67 25.85
C ASN A 871 -12.52 1.97 27.12
N VAL A 872 -12.49 3.21 27.60
CA VAL A 872 -13.15 3.64 28.85
C VAL A 872 -14.69 3.57 28.85
N LEU A 873 -15.32 3.25 27.72
CA LEU A 873 -16.78 3.09 27.61
C LEU A 873 -17.23 1.62 27.53
N GLY A 874 -16.35 0.70 27.15
CA GLY A 874 -16.67 -0.71 26.95
C GLY A 874 -15.73 -1.38 25.96
N ALA A 875 -16.14 -2.53 25.42
CA ALA A 875 -15.36 -3.28 24.44
C ALA A 875 -16.25 -3.88 23.34
N THR A 876 -15.77 -3.80 22.10
CA THR A 876 -16.26 -4.59 20.97
C THR A 876 -15.38 -5.83 20.87
N THR A 877 -15.99 -7.01 20.85
CA THR A 877 -15.30 -8.30 20.72
C THR A 877 -15.58 -8.95 19.38
N PHE A 878 -14.61 -9.71 18.91
CA PHE A 878 -14.67 -10.47 17.68
C PHE A 878 -14.32 -11.94 17.95
N SER A 879 -14.98 -12.85 17.24
CA SER A 879 -14.56 -14.24 17.14
C SER A 879 -14.64 -14.73 15.69
N TYR A 880 -13.81 -15.72 15.38
CA TYR A 880 -13.66 -16.30 14.05
C TYR A 880 -13.93 -17.80 14.17
N ASN A 881 -14.77 -18.37 13.30
CA ASN A 881 -14.94 -19.81 13.14
C ASN A 881 -15.49 -20.13 11.73
N ASP A 882 -15.01 -21.18 11.07
CA ASP A 882 -15.54 -21.70 9.79
C ASP A 882 -15.79 -20.62 8.70
N TRP A 883 -14.84 -19.69 8.52
CA TRP A 883 -14.93 -18.49 7.65
C TRP A 883 -16.08 -17.51 7.98
N LYS A 884 -16.50 -17.45 9.25
CA LYS A 884 -17.43 -16.45 9.77
C LYS A 884 -16.77 -15.61 10.87
N LYS A 885 -16.91 -14.27 10.76
CA LYS A 885 -16.55 -13.29 11.79
C LYS A 885 -17.80 -12.91 12.58
N THR A 886 -17.81 -13.13 13.88
CA THR A 886 -18.87 -12.66 14.80
C THR A 886 -18.38 -11.41 15.51
N LEU A 887 -19.18 -10.34 15.48
CA LEU A 887 -18.98 -9.10 16.23
C LEU A 887 -20.00 -9.03 17.37
N ILE A 888 -19.54 -8.66 18.56
CA ILE A 888 -20.41 -8.23 19.68
C ILE A 888 -19.94 -6.85 20.15
N ASP A 889 -20.81 -5.85 20.11
CA ASP A 889 -20.46 -4.47 20.48
C ASP A 889 -20.49 -4.22 22.00
N ALA A 890 -20.10 -3.01 22.39
CA ALA A 890 -20.07 -2.59 23.80
C ALA A 890 -21.46 -2.48 24.47
N ASN A 891 -22.56 -2.52 23.69
CA ASN A 891 -23.94 -2.65 24.17
C ASN A 891 -24.43 -4.12 24.16
N SER A 892 -23.54 -5.08 23.91
CA SER A 892 -23.83 -6.51 23.73
C SER A 892 -24.74 -6.84 22.54
N LYS A 893 -24.80 -5.99 21.50
CA LYS A 893 -25.52 -6.31 20.25
C LYS A 893 -24.63 -7.13 19.34
N LYS A 894 -25.22 -8.12 18.66
CA LYS A 894 -24.50 -9.12 17.84
C LYS A 894 -24.69 -8.85 16.35
N LYS A 895 -23.62 -9.02 15.58
CA LYS A 895 -23.64 -9.09 14.10
C LYS A 895 -22.73 -10.23 13.64
N GLU A 896 -23.08 -10.96 12.59
CA GLU A 896 -22.19 -11.97 11.97
C GLU A 896 -21.96 -11.64 10.50
N PHE A 897 -20.75 -11.92 10.02
CA PHE A 897 -20.30 -11.75 8.65
C PHE A 897 -19.76 -13.11 8.19
N LEU A 898 -20.34 -13.68 7.13
CA LEU A 898 -19.98 -14.99 6.58
C LEU A 898 -19.27 -14.80 5.24
N TYR A 899 -18.14 -15.46 5.05
CA TYR A 899 -17.30 -15.32 3.86
C TYR A 899 -17.20 -16.64 3.08
N ASP A 900 -16.95 -16.56 1.77
CA ASP A 900 -16.57 -17.72 0.96
C ASP A 900 -15.07 -18.02 1.03
N ALA A 901 -14.65 -19.12 0.38
CA ALA A 901 -13.25 -19.55 0.28
C ALA A 901 -12.29 -18.49 -0.32
N ARG A 902 -12.83 -17.51 -1.04
CA ARG A 902 -12.11 -16.42 -1.73
C ARG A 902 -12.19 -15.10 -0.96
N GLY A 903 -12.80 -15.09 0.23
CA GLY A 903 -12.95 -13.93 1.11
C GLY A 903 -14.09 -12.98 0.75
N ASN A 904 -15.01 -13.35 -0.15
CA ASN A 904 -16.16 -12.51 -0.49
C ASN A 904 -17.24 -12.59 0.61
N LEU A 905 -17.84 -11.46 1.01
CA LEU A 905 -18.86 -11.40 2.07
C LEU A 905 -20.21 -11.93 1.57
N THR A 906 -20.52 -13.20 1.79
CA THR A 906 -21.74 -13.84 1.23
C THR A 906 -23.00 -13.59 2.04
N GLN A 907 -22.90 -13.37 3.36
CA GLN A 907 -24.07 -13.12 4.21
C GLN A 907 -23.72 -12.27 5.44
N VAL A 908 -24.63 -11.36 5.80
CA VAL A 908 -24.60 -10.58 7.04
C VAL A 908 -25.84 -10.94 7.87
N ASN A 909 -25.64 -11.37 9.11
CA ASN A 909 -26.71 -11.61 10.08
C ASN A 909 -26.76 -10.47 11.11
N GLU A 910 -27.93 -9.85 11.27
CA GLU A 910 -28.22 -8.86 12.32
C GLU A 910 -29.31 -9.41 13.24
N PHE A 911 -29.31 -9.04 14.52
CA PHE A 911 -30.14 -9.70 15.54
C PHE A 911 -31.06 -8.72 16.27
N LEU A 912 -32.37 -9.00 16.28
CA LEU A 912 -33.39 -8.22 17.01
C LEU A 912 -34.21 -9.13 17.92
N ASN A 913 -34.22 -8.87 19.23
CA ASN A 913 -34.79 -9.74 20.26
C ASN A 913 -34.28 -11.19 20.11
N SER A 914 -33.00 -11.35 19.79
CA SER A 914 -32.32 -12.61 19.42
C SER A 914 -32.83 -13.32 18.15
N VAL A 915 -33.77 -12.75 17.39
CA VAL A 915 -34.17 -13.23 16.05
C VAL A 915 -33.15 -12.72 15.02
N SER A 916 -32.63 -13.62 14.20
CA SER A 916 -31.69 -13.27 13.12
C SER A 916 -32.42 -12.79 11.87
N TYR A 917 -31.95 -11.70 11.29
CA TYR A 917 -32.27 -11.22 9.94
C TYR A 917 -31.02 -11.32 9.08
N ALA A 918 -31.15 -11.87 7.86
CA ALA A 918 -30.02 -12.14 6.98
C ALA A 918 -30.13 -11.33 5.69
N THR A 919 -29.11 -10.55 5.38
CA THR A 919 -28.88 -9.98 4.04
C THR A 919 -27.82 -10.84 3.35
N LYS A 920 -28.09 -11.27 2.12
CA LYS A 920 -27.24 -12.15 1.33
C LYS A 920 -26.69 -11.46 0.09
N TYR A 921 -25.52 -11.90 -0.33
CA TYR A 921 -24.73 -11.35 -1.42
C TYR A 921 -24.22 -12.50 -2.28
N GLU A 922 -24.43 -12.42 -3.59
CA GLU A 922 -24.01 -13.40 -4.59
C GLU A 922 -23.07 -12.72 -5.59
N TYR A 923 -21.95 -13.37 -5.90
CA TYR A 923 -20.87 -12.81 -6.72
C TYR A 923 -20.65 -13.63 -8.00
N ASP A 924 -20.10 -13.01 -9.04
CA ASP A 924 -19.57 -13.76 -10.18
C ASP A 924 -18.13 -14.24 -9.94
N PHE A 925 -17.60 -15.00 -10.90
CA PHE A 925 -16.24 -15.54 -10.88
C PHE A 925 -15.13 -14.46 -10.97
N LEU A 926 -15.46 -13.20 -11.24
CA LEU A 926 -14.56 -12.06 -11.20
C LEU A 926 -14.68 -11.25 -9.89
N LYS A 927 -15.47 -11.73 -8.93
CA LYS A 927 -15.83 -11.07 -7.64
C LYS A 927 -16.73 -9.84 -7.79
N ASN A 928 -17.41 -9.63 -8.92
CA ASN A 928 -18.43 -8.57 -9.01
C ASN A 928 -19.70 -9.01 -8.26
N LEU A 929 -20.33 -8.11 -7.49
CA LEU A 929 -21.55 -8.38 -6.74
C LEU A 929 -22.76 -8.47 -7.68
N THR A 930 -23.15 -9.67 -8.10
CA THR A 930 -24.26 -9.87 -9.05
C THR A 930 -25.64 -9.75 -8.43
N LYS A 931 -25.80 -10.03 -7.13
CA LYS A 931 -27.12 -9.99 -6.48
C LYS A 931 -27.05 -9.75 -4.98
N ILE A 932 -27.95 -8.90 -4.48
CA ILE A 932 -28.27 -8.73 -3.06
C ILE A 932 -29.68 -9.29 -2.81
N THR A 933 -29.89 -10.01 -1.71
CA THR A 933 -31.22 -10.37 -1.20
C THR A 933 -31.34 -9.95 0.26
N ASP A 934 -32.30 -9.08 0.61
CA ASP A 934 -32.49 -8.62 1.99
C ASP A 934 -33.35 -9.58 2.85
N ALA A 935 -33.52 -9.25 4.13
CA ALA A 935 -34.26 -10.07 5.09
C ALA A 935 -35.78 -10.21 4.80
N SER A 936 -36.36 -9.29 4.01
CA SER A 936 -37.73 -9.39 3.51
C SER A 936 -37.82 -10.20 2.21
N GLY A 937 -36.67 -10.60 1.65
CA GLY A 937 -36.56 -11.25 0.35
C GLY A 937 -36.57 -10.29 -0.83
N ASN A 938 -36.42 -8.98 -0.62
CA ASN A 938 -36.32 -8.03 -1.73
C ASN A 938 -34.95 -8.21 -2.41
N ILE A 939 -34.89 -8.10 -3.73
CA ILE A 939 -33.71 -8.43 -4.53
C ILE A 939 -33.18 -7.19 -5.25
N LYS A 940 -31.85 -7.08 -5.39
CA LYS A 940 -31.21 -6.19 -6.35
C LYS A 940 -30.29 -7.02 -7.23
N ASN A 941 -30.50 -7.02 -8.54
CA ASN A 941 -29.59 -7.68 -9.49
C ASN A 941 -28.65 -6.65 -10.11
N PHE A 942 -27.46 -7.10 -10.47
CA PHE A 942 -26.42 -6.36 -11.15
C PHE A 942 -25.84 -7.23 -12.28
N THR A 943 -25.50 -6.63 -13.40
CA THR A 943 -24.92 -7.34 -14.54
C THR A 943 -23.68 -6.62 -15.02
N TYR A 944 -22.57 -7.33 -15.17
CA TYR A 944 -21.27 -6.76 -15.55
C TYR A 944 -20.83 -7.23 -16.94
N ASP A 945 -19.91 -6.48 -17.56
CA ASP A 945 -19.08 -6.99 -18.65
C ASP A 945 -17.81 -7.68 -18.11
N LEU A 946 -17.02 -8.30 -18.98
CA LEU A 946 -15.83 -9.08 -18.61
C LEU A 946 -14.64 -8.21 -18.15
N LEU A 947 -14.84 -6.89 -17.99
CA LEU A 947 -13.92 -5.95 -17.36
C LEU A 947 -14.42 -5.46 -15.98
N GLY A 948 -15.55 -6.00 -15.48
CA GLY A 948 -16.13 -5.58 -14.19
C GLY A 948 -16.88 -4.25 -14.25
N ARG A 949 -17.40 -3.86 -15.42
CA ARG A 949 -18.17 -2.62 -15.61
C ARG A 949 -19.66 -2.91 -15.56
N ASN A 950 -20.41 -2.19 -14.73
CA ASN A 950 -21.82 -2.49 -14.44
C ASN A 950 -22.73 -2.07 -15.61
N LEU A 951 -23.17 -3.02 -16.44
CA LEU A 951 -24.07 -2.76 -17.58
C LEU A 951 -25.52 -2.48 -17.16
N SER A 952 -26.00 -3.02 -16.03
CA SER A 952 -27.35 -2.74 -15.56
C SER A 952 -27.59 -3.06 -14.08
N GLN A 953 -28.50 -2.32 -13.46
CA GLN A 953 -29.05 -2.58 -12.13
C GLN A 953 -30.56 -2.86 -12.24
N GLU A 954 -31.06 -3.88 -11.55
CA GLU A 954 -32.50 -4.13 -11.42
C GLU A 954 -32.91 -4.06 -9.96
N ILE A 955 -33.78 -3.09 -9.63
CA ILE A 955 -34.28 -2.88 -8.27
C ILE A 955 -35.65 -3.57 -8.17
N LEU A 956 -35.66 -4.78 -7.59
CA LEU A 956 -36.87 -5.57 -7.36
C LEU A 956 -37.48 -5.23 -6.01
N HIS A 957 -38.81 -5.34 -5.91
CA HIS A 957 -39.53 -5.06 -4.67
C HIS A 957 -40.16 -6.31 -4.03
N LYS A 958 -40.41 -7.40 -4.78
CA LYS A 958 -40.65 -8.77 -4.25
C LYS A 958 -40.16 -9.87 -5.23
N PRO A 959 -39.78 -11.08 -4.77
CA PRO A 959 -39.36 -12.20 -5.64
C PRO A 959 -40.36 -12.65 -6.72
N THR A 960 -41.61 -12.19 -6.65
CA THR A 960 -42.70 -12.56 -7.56
C THR A 960 -43.00 -11.51 -8.63
N GLU A 961 -42.27 -10.40 -8.67
CA GLU A 961 -42.46 -9.35 -9.68
C GLU A 961 -41.67 -9.64 -10.97
N THR A 962 -42.25 -9.26 -12.12
CA THR A 962 -41.65 -9.45 -13.45
C THR A 962 -41.31 -8.15 -14.18
N ASN A 963 -41.71 -7.00 -13.62
CA ASN A 963 -41.61 -5.69 -14.25
C ASN A 963 -40.58 -4.83 -13.50
N PHE A 964 -39.30 -5.12 -13.75
CA PHE A 964 -38.16 -4.54 -13.05
C PHE A 964 -38.03 -3.03 -13.30
N LYS A 965 -37.76 -2.26 -12.24
CA LYS A 965 -37.18 -0.92 -12.38
C LYS A 965 -35.70 -1.11 -12.70
N LYS A 966 -35.31 -0.75 -13.92
CA LYS A 966 -33.97 -1.04 -14.46
C LYS A 966 -33.22 0.25 -14.78
N TYR A 967 -31.98 0.36 -14.28
CA TYR A 967 -31.00 1.28 -14.84
C TYR A 967 -30.12 0.51 -15.83
N THR A 968 -29.73 1.15 -16.93
CA THR A 968 -28.75 0.58 -17.89
C THR A 968 -27.66 1.58 -18.21
N PHE A 969 -26.43 1.09 -18.33
CA PHE A 969 -25.22 1.88 -18.52
C PHE A 969 -24.47 1.36 -19.75
N GLN A 970 -23.84 2.25 -20.51
CA GLN A 970 -23.02 1.90 -21.66
C GLN A 970 -21.70 2.66 -21.59
N TYR A 971 -20.58 1.98 -21.83
CA TYR A 971 -19.24 2.54 -21.66
C TYR A 971 -18.45 2.59 -22.97
N ASP A 972 -17.59 3.61 -23.11
CA ASP A 972 -16.59 3.67 -24.17
C ASP A 972 -15.38 2.76 -23.91
N ASP A 973 -14.39 2.86 -24.78
CA ASP A 973 -13.17 2.04 -24.75
C ASP A 973 -12.08 2.60 -23.81
N ASN A 974 -12.36 3.69 -23.09
CA ASN A 974 -11.52 4.27 -22.04
C ASN A 974 -12.11 4.09 -20.62
N ASN A 975 -13.26 3.39 -20.47
CA ASN A 975 -14.03 3.24 -19.24
C ASN A 975 -14.91 4.46 -18.85
N ASN A 976 -15.21 5.37 -19.79
CA ASN A 976 -16.16 6.45 -19.53
C ASN A 976 -17.61 6.01 -19.80
N LEU A 977 -18.56 6.44 -18.97
CA LEU A 977 -20.00 6.22 -19.14
C LEU A 977 -20.53 7.06 -20.31
N LEU A 978 -20.86 6.46 -21.45
CA LEU A 978 -21.47 7.17 -22.59
C LEU A 978 -22.95 7.44 -22.40
N ILE A 979 -23.71 6.46 -21.89
CA ILE A 979 -25.17 6.52 -21.81
C ILE A 979 -25.64 5.91 -20.50
N GLN A 980 -26.47 6.65 -19.77
CA GLN A 980 -27.30 6.15 -18.68
C GLN A 980 -28.77 6.19 -19.10
N THR A 981 -29.53 5.14 -18.75
CA THR A 981 -31.01 5.14 -18.84
C THR A 981 -31.60 4.85 -17.46
N ASP A 982 -32.59 5.63 -17.04
CA ASP A 982 -33.30 5.44 -15.76
C ASP A 982 -34.53 4.50 -15.88
N PRO A 983 -35.13 4.07 -14.76
CA PRO A 983 -36.33 3.24 -14.74
C PRO A 983 -37.61 3.84 -15.33
N LYS A 984 -37.61 5.12 -15.74
CA LYS A 984 -38.70 5.76 -16.49
C LYS A 984 -38.42 5.80 -18.00
N GLY A 985 -37.23 5.41 -18.44
CA GLY A 985 -36.76 5.56 -19.82
C GLY A 985 -36.18 6.94 -20.13
N GLN A 986 -35.86 7.75 -19.11
CA GLN A 986 -35.08 8.98 -19.29
C GLN A 986 -33.63 8.60 -19.61
N ILE A 987 -33.08 9.17 -20.67
CA ILE A 987 -31.71 8.91 -21.13
C ILE A 987 -30.85 10.14 -20.82
N VAL A 988 -29.62 9.92 -20.38
CA VAL A 988 -28.55 10.92 -20.33
C VAL A 988 -27.37 10.41 -21.15
N ASN A 989 -26.98 11.18 -22.17
CA ASN A 989 -25.80 10.98 -22.98
C ASN A 989 -24.67 11.88 -22.43
N TYR A 990 -23.52 11.28 -22.13
CA TYR A 990 -22.32 12.01 -21.74
C TYR A 990 -21.31 12.03 -22.89
N SER A 991 -20.62 13.16 -23.06
CA SER A 991 -19.44 13.24 -23.93
C SER A 991 -18.20 13.62 -23.13
N TYR A 992 -17.02 13.26 -23.62
CA TYR A 992 -15.75 13.40 -22.92
C TYR A 992 -14.67 13.96 -23.84
N ASP A 993 -13.70 14.66 -23.27
CA ASP A 993 -12.52 15.13 -23.98
C ASP A 993 -11.36 14.13 -23.97
N GLU A 994 -10.23 14.51 -24.57
CA GLU A 994 -9.08 13.63 -24.75
C GLU A 994 -8.31 13.34 -23.44
N LEU A 995 -8.71 13.94 -22.32
CA LEU A 995 -8.24 13.65 -20.97
C LEU A 995 -9.31 12.94 -20.12
N ASP A 996 -10.34 12.39 -20.79
CA ASP A 996 -11.45 11.66 -20.18
C ASP A 996 -12.24 12.53 -19.16
N ARG A 997 -12.34 13.85 -19.42
CA ARG A 997 -13.18 14.80 -18.65
C ARG A 997 -14.52 15.02 -19.35
N ILE A 998 -15.62 15.02 -18.60
CA ILE A 998 -16.99 15.27 -19.11
C ILE A 998 -17.06 16.64 -19.81
N LEU A 999 -17.54 16.68 -21.05
CA LEU A 999 -17.78 17.90 -21.83
C LEU A 999 -19.26 18.30 -21.88
N THR A 1000 -20.18 17.33 -21.93
CA THR A 1000 -21.62 17.60 -22.02
C THR A 1000 -22.46 16.57 -21.30
N GLU A 1001 -23.63 17.01 -20.83
CA GLU A 1001 -24.75 16.16 -20.42
C GLU A 1001 -25.94 16.51 -21.32
N ASP A 1002 -26.26 15.62 -22.24
CA ASP A 1002 -27.35 15.73 -23.21
C ASP A 1002 -28.47 14.77 -22.83
N PHE A 1003 -29.70 15.26 -22.80
CA PHE A 1003 -30.87 14.47 -22.38
C PHE A 1003 -31.75 14.36 -23.63
N PRO A 1004 -31.60 13.35 -24.50
CA PRO A 1004 -32.20 13.35 -25.83
C PRO A 1004 -33.73 13.32 -25.84
N ASN A 1005 -34.36 12.91 -24.72
CA ASN A 1005 -35.81 13.02 -24.52
C ASN A 1005 -36.24 14.48 -24.29
N ASP A 1006 -35.36 15.31 -23.72
CA ASP A 1006 -35.46 16.76 -23.53
C ASP A 1006 -34.54 17.49 -24.54
N ALA A 1007 -34.75 17.20 -25.83
CA ALA A 1007 -34.19 17.82 -27.05
C ALA A 1007 -33.24 19.04 -26.89
N GLY A 1008 -32.00 18.80 -26.46
CA GLY A 1008 -30.93 19.81 -26.44
C GLY A 1008 -29.78 19.44 -25.52
N VAL A 1009 -28.58 19.97 -25.81
CA VAL A 1009 -27.42 19.89 -24.90
C VAL A 1009 -27.75 20.67 -23.64
N ASN A 1010 -28.10 19.99 -22.56
CA ASN A 1010 -28.64 20.62 -21.36
C ASN A 1010 -27.56 21.19 -20.45
N VAL A 1011 -26.39 20.54 -20.38
CA VAL A 1011 -25.20 21.04 -19.65
C VAL A 1011 -23.96 20.94 -20.55
N GLN A 1012 -23.11 21.97 -20.52
CA GLN A 1012 -21.79 21.96 -21.14
C GLN A 1012 -20.71 22.41 -20.14
N TYR A 1013 -19.58 21.70 -20.15
CA TYR A 1013 -18.38 21.98 -19.34
C TYR A 1013 -17.26 22.48 -20.25
N VAL A 1014 -16.64 23.59 -19.88
CA VAL A 1014 -15.56 24.24 -20.63
C VAL A 1014 -14.29 24.22 -19.78
N TYR A 1015 -13.18 23.75 -20.36
CA TYR A 1015 -11.89 23.62 -19.67
C TYR A 1015 -10.78 24.37 -20.40
N ASP A 1016 -9.66 24.54 -19.69
CA ASP A 1016 -8.38 25.01 -20.22
C ASP A 1016 -8.35 26.45 -20.75
N GLN A 1017 -9.39 27.24 -20.47
CA GLN A 1017 -9.50 28.66 -20.83
C GLN A 1017 -9.15 29.56 -19.63
N GLY A 1018 -8.61 30.74 -19.92
CA GLY A 1018 -8.29 31.77 -18.91
C GLY A 1018 -6.85 31.70 -18.38
N ILE A 1019 -6.46 32.75 -17.64
CA ILE A 1019 -5.15 32.81 -16.99
C ILE A 1019 -5.09 31.72 -15.91
N TYR A 1020 -4.03 30.93 -15.92
CA TYR A 1020 -3.86 29.73 -15.08
C TYR A 1020 -5.03 28.72 -15.16
N GLY A 1021 -5.77 28.67 -16.27
CA GLY A 1021 -6.91 27.78 -16.47
C GLY A 1021 -6.57 26.39 -17.03
N VAL A 1022 -5.33 26.12 -17.45
CA VAL A 1022 -4.97 24.88 -18.15
C VAL A 1022 -5.05 23.68 -17.21
N GLY A 1023 -5.78 22.64 -17.61
CA GLY A 1023 -6.10 21.48 -16.79
C GLY A 1023 -7.28 21.69 -15.83
N ARG A 1024 -7.92 22.87 -15.84
CA ARG A 1024 -8.94 23.30 -14.86
C ARG A 1024 -10.27 23.65 -15.55
N LEU A 1025 -11.35 23.69 -14.78
CA LEU A 1025 -12.70 23.96 -15.27
C LEU A 1025 -12.92 25.47 -15.37
N SER A 1026 -13.07 25.99 -16.58
CA SER A 1026 -13.24 27.42 -16.86
C SER A 1026 -14.68 27.88 -16.67
N SER A 1027 -15.67 27.11 -17.15
CA SER A 1027 -17.07 27.37 -16.87
C SER A 1027 -17.98 26.14 -17.04
N VAL A 1028 -19.18 26.21 -16.46
CA VAL A 1028 -20.30 25.29 -16.70
C VAL A 1028 -21.48 26.11 -17.21
N MET A 1029 -22.10 25.70 -18.31
CA MET A 1029 -23.24 26.37 -18.94
C MET A 1029 -24.47 25.45 -18.95
N ASN A 1030 -25.65 26.01 -18.72
CA ASN A 1030 -26.94 25.32 -18.80
C ASN A 1030 -27.82 26.01 -19.84
N TYR A 1031 -28.42 25.23 -20.74
CA TYR A 1031 -29.20 25.73 -21.88
C TYR A 1031 -30.71 25.52 -21.71
N ASP A 1032 -31.50 26.36 -22.38
CA ASP A 1032 -32.95 26.16 -22.47
C ASP A 1032 -33.26 25.16 -23.59
N TYR A 1033 -34.00 24.11 -23.24
CA TYR A 1033 -34.65 23.16 -24.15
C TYR A 1033 -35.32 23.83 -25.36
N ASN A 1034 -35.96 24.99 -25.14
CA ASN A 1034 -36.68 25.73 -26.17
C ASN A 1034 -35.76 26.57 -27.10
N TYR A 1035 -34.51 26.82 -26.69
CA TYR A 1035 -33.58 27.74 -27.36
C TYR A 1035 -32.15 27.16 -27.39
N GLN A 1036 -31.99 26.07 -28.14
CA GLN A 1036 -30.78 25.23 -28.29
C GLN A 1036 -29.45 25.93 -28.67
N SER A 1037 -29.43 27.26 -28.82
CA SER A 1037 -28.23 28.05 -29.11
C SER A 1037 -27.83 29.04 -28.02
N ASP A 1038 -28.66 29.25 -26.99
CA ASP A 1038 -28.42 30.26 -25.95
C ASP A 1038 -28.48 29.68 -24.54
N TYR A 1039 -27.37 29.77 -23.80
CA TYR A 1039 -27.33 29.35 -22.41
C TYR A 1039 -28.12 30.34 -21.53
N ILE A 1040 -28.92 29.81 -20.60
CA ILE A 1040 -29.70 30.60 -19.63
C ILE A 1040 -28.93 30.85 -18.33
N PHE A 1041 -27.97 29.99 -18.02
CA PHE A 1041 -27.10 30.09 -16.86
C PHE A 1041 -25.66 29.71 -17.23
N GLU A 1042 -24.70 30.45 -16.73
CA GLU A 1042 -23.27 30.11 -16.75
C GLU A 1042 -22.69 30.32 -15.35
N LYS A 1043 -21.82 29.40 -14.90
CA LYS A 1043 -20.93 29.61 -13.76
C LYS A 1043 -19.49 29.50 -14.23
N SER A 1044 -18.75 30.60 -14.19
CA SER A 1044 -17.35 30.68 -14.63
C SER A 1044 -16.39 30.89 -13.47
N PHE A 1045 -15.13 30.49 -13.64
CA PHE A 1045 -14.10 30.47 -12.60
C PHE A 1045 -12.81 31.19 -13.04
N THR A 1046 -12.13 31.83 -12.09
CA THR A 1046 -10.76 32.34 -12.27
C THR A 1046 -9.80 31.71 -11.27
N TYR A 1047 -8.53 31.58 -11.62
CA TYR A 1047 -7.54 30.83 -10.85
C TYR A 1047 -6.27 31.65 -10.58
N ASP A 1048 -5.61 31.33 -9.47
CA ASP A 1048 -4.21 31.75 -9.24
C ASP A 1048 -3.21 30.74 -9.82
N ILE A 1049 -1.92 31.06 -9.73
CA ILE A 1049 -0.85 30.18 -10.22
C ILE A 1049 -0.80 28.82 -9.50
N LEU A 1050 -1.36 28.71 -8.29
CA LEU A 1050 -1.44 27.44 -7.54
C LEU A 1050 -2.70 26.63 -7.87
N GLY A 1051 -3.63 27.20 -8.66
CA GLY A 1051 -4.89 26.55 -9.06
C GLY A 1051 -6.02 26.72 -8.06
N ARG A 1052 -5.93 27.70 -7.15
CA ARG A 1052 -6.99 28.07 -6.21
C ARG A 1052 -7.95 29.05 -6.89
N VAL A 1053 -9.24 29.00 -6.55
CA VAL A 1053 -10.30 29.79 -7.22
C VAL A 1053 -10.28 31.22 -6.69
N LEU A 1054 -9.74 32.17 -7.44
CA LEU A 1054 -9.73 33.59 -7.04
C LEU A 1054 -11.13 34.22 -7.12
N SER A 1055 -11.96 33.75 -8.05
CA SER A 1055 -13.39 34.10 -8.08
C SER A 1055 -14.21 33.06 -8.84
N ASP A 1056 -15.50 32.99 -8.49
CA ASP A 1056 -16.53 32.36 -9.31
C ASP A 1056 -17.63 33.38 -9.63
N SER A 1057 -18.22 33.27 -10.82
CA SER A 1057 -19.25 34.20 -11.32
C SER A 1057 -20.44 33.47 -11.90
N GLU A 1058 -21.61 33.67 -11.29
CA GLU A 1058 -22.88 33.14 -11.77
C GLU A 1058 -23.59 34.18 -12.65
N ILE A 1059 -23.84 33.83 -13.91
CA ILE A 1059 -24.41 34.69 -14.95
C ILE A 1059 -25.75 34.11 -15.37
N PHE A 1060 -26.83 34.79 -15.00
CA PHE A 1060 -28.20 34.45 -15.43
C PHE A 1060 -28.57 35.33 -16.63
N LYS A 1061 -28.91 34.73 -17.77
CA LYS A 1061 -29.46 35.47 -18.91
C LYS A 1061 -30.99 35.58 -18.76
N GLN A 1062 -31.53 36.79 -18.91
CA GLN A 1062 -32.96 37.02 -19.01
C GLN A 1062 -33.25 37.93 -20.21
N GLY A 1063 -33.45 37.30 -21.38
CA GLY A 1063 -33.42 38.00 -22.66
C GLY A 1063 -32.05 38.68 -22.87
N ASN A 1064 -32.06 39.93 -23.32
CA ASN A 1064 -30.84 40.71 -23.58
C ASN A 1064 -30.11 41.23 -22.31
N ILE A 1065 -30.47 40.75 -21.11
CA ILE A 1065 -29.89 41.21 -19.84
C ILE A 1065 -29.15 40.06 -19.18
N ASN A 1066 -27.83 40.19 -19.04
CA ASN A 1066 -27.00 39.32 -18.23
C ASN A 1066 -26.98 39.85 -16.79
N LYS A 1067 -27.43 39.05 -15.83
CA LYS A 1067 -27.30 39.36 -14.40
C LYS A 1067 -26.18 38.53 -13.80
N ILE A 1068 -25.08 39.21 -13.48
CA ILE A 1068 -23.83 38.62 -12.97
C ILE A 1068 -23.80 38.73 -11.45
N TYR A 1069 -23.40 37.66 -10.78
CA TYR A 1069 -23.09 37.60 -9.35
C TYR A 1069 -21.70 36.99 -9.17
N THR A 1070 -20.72 37.79 -8.77
CA THR A 1070 -19.33 37.33 -8.56
C THR A 1070 -19.02 37.21 -7.07
N THR A 1071 -18.45 36.08 -6.67
CA THR A 1071 -17.80 35.90 -5.35
C THR A 1071 -16.28 35.82 -5.57
N SER A 1072 -15.50 36.52 -4.75
CA SER A 1072 -14.02 36.51 -4.81
C SER A 1072 -13.41 36.03 -3.50
N TYR A 1073 -12.23 35.42 -3.57
CA TYR A 1073 -11.54 34.77 -2.45
C TYR A 1073 -10.04 35.10 -2.44
N ASP A 1074 -9.52 35.56 -1.30
CA ASP A 1074 -8.07 35.68 -1.07
C ASP A 1074 -7.59 34.58 -0.12
N TYR A 1075 -6.41 34.03 -0.43
CA TYR A 1075 -5.84 32.87 0.26
C TYR A 1075 -4.47 33.17 0.87
N ASP A 1076 -4.18 32.60 2.04
CA ASP A 1076 -2.83 32.56 2.60
C ASP A 1076 -1.94 31.52 1.90
N PHE A 1077 -0.67 31.40 2.29
CA PHE A 1077 0.27 30.49 1.63
C PHE A 1077 0.13 29.00 2.02
N LEU A 1078 -0.68 28.67 3.03
CA LEU A 1078 -1.06 27.27 3.31
C LEU A 1078 -2.25 26.81 2.47
N GLY A 1079 -3.02 27.75 1.90
CA GLY A 1079 -4.21 27.50 1.09
C GLY A 1079 -5.51 27.81 1.82
N ASN A 1080 -5.45 28.53 2.95
CA ASN A 1080 -6.63 28.90 3.73
C ASN A 1080 -7.22 30.21 3.19
N ILE A 1081 -8.55 30.27 3.04
CA ILE A 1081 -9.25 31.50 2.64
C ILE A 1081 -9.25 32.46 3.83
N PHE A 1082 -8.62 33.63 3.69
CA PHE A 1082 -8.64 34.69 4.70
C PHE A 1082 -9.59 35.84 4.35
N ASN A 1083 -10.03 35.95 3.09
CA ASN A 1083 -11.03 36.93 2.66
C ASN A 1083 -12.09 36.28 1.76
N THR A 1084 -13.33 36.77 1.82
CA THR A 1084 -14.40 36.44 0.89
C THR A 1084 -15.25 37.66 0.62
N ILE A 1085 -15.34 38.08 -0.64
CA ILE A 1085 -16.15 39.22 -1.09
C ILE A 1085 -17.33 38.68 -1.89
N TYR A 1086 -18.55 38.92 -1.40
CA TYR A 1086 -19.80 38.46 -2.00
C TYR A 1086 -20.34 39.40 -3.10
N PRO A 1087 -21.30 38.93 -3.93
CA PRO A 1087 -21.90 39.72 -5.02
C PRO A 1087 -22.60 41.03 -4.63
N ASP A 1088 -22.91 41.24 -3.34
CA ASP A 1088 -23.47 42.49 -2.81
C ASP A 1088 -22.40 43.41 -2.18
N SER A 1089 -21.12 43.10 -2.42
CA SER A 1089 -19.94 43.71 -1.80
C SER A 1089 -19.83 43.53 -0.28
N THR A 1090 -20.52 42.54 0.29
CA THR A 1090 -20.23 42.08 1.65
C THR A 1090 -18.87 41.38 1.70
N GLU A 1091 -17.98 41.87 2.54
CA GLU A 1091 -16.65 41.34 2.81
C GLU A 1091 -16.66 40.55 4.13
N VAL A 1092 -16.08 39.35 4.15
CA VAL A 1092 -15.88 38.53 5.35
C VAL A 1092 -14.41 38.12 5.45
N LEU A 1093 -13.74 38.58 6.52
CA LEU A 1093 -12.34 38.29 6.78
C LEU A 1093 -12.21 37.27 7.91
N TYR A 1094 -11.34 36.27 7.72
CA TYR A 1094 -10.99 35.24 8.70
C TYR A 1094 -9.55 35.43 9.13
N ILE A 1095 -9.31 35.55 10.44
CA ILE A 1095 -7.95 35.56 11.00
C ILE A 1095 -7.69 34.18 11.59
N TYR A 1096 -6.56 33.59 11.23
CA TYR A 1096 -6.13 32.28 11.70
C TYR A 1096 -5.13 32.40 12.85
N ASP A 1097 -5.19 31.47 13.79
CA ASP A 1097 -4.22 31.32 14.88
C ASP A 1097 -2.91 30.68 14.38
N ASN A 1098 -1.97 30.40 15.30
CA ASN A 1098 -0.72 29.68 14.96
C ASN A 1098 -0.94 28.15 14.76
N SER A 1099 -2.19 27.66 14.84
CA SER A 1099 -2.58 26.24 14.74
C SER A 1099 -3.31 25.92 13.43
N ASP A 1100 -3.34 26.86 12.48
CA ASP A 1100 -4.09 26.74 11.22
C ASP A 1100 -5.61 26.61 11.44
N LYS A 1101 -6.18 27.31 12.44
CA LYS A 1101 -7.62 27.37 12.76
C LYS A 1101 -8.11 28.82 12.83
N VAL A 1102 -9.39 29.06 12.51
CA VAL A 1102 -9.96 30.42 12.49
C VAL A 1102 -10.16 30.92 13.93
N GLU A 1103 -9.39 31.91 14.36
CA GLU A 1103 -9.48 32.56 15.68
C GLU A 1103 -10.58 33.64 15.71
N LYS A 1104 -10.76 34.37 14.60
CA LYS A 1104 -11.56 35.61 14.57
C LYS A 1104 -12.24 35.82 13.22
N ILE A 1105 -13.45 36.41 13.24
CA ILE A 1105 -14.19 36.75 12.02
C ILE A 1105 -14.65 38.21 12.03
N LEU A 1106 -14.34 38.94 10.94
CA LEU A 1106 -14.82 40.28 10.68
C LEU A 1106 -15.81 40.27 9.50
N LEU A 1107 -16.75 41.21 9.51
CA LEU A 1107 -17.77 41.47 8.50
C LEU A 1107 -17.69 42.96 8.12
N ASN A 1108 -17.37 43.28 6.86
CA ASN A 1108 -17.19 44.65 6.37
C ASN A 1108 -16.24 45.45 7.30
N ASN A 1109 -15.08 44.87 7.58
CA ASN A 1109 -14.08 45.36 8.55
C ASN A 1109 -14.57 45.58 10.02
N GLN A 1110 -15.80 45.20 10.39
CA GLN A 1110 -16.28 45.18 11.78
C GLN A 1110 -16.09 43.78 12.38
N THR A 1111 -15.56 43.66 13.61
CA THR A 1111 -15.46 42.34 14.26
C THR A 1111 -16.86 41.81 14.60
N LEU A 1112 -17.17 40.59 14.15
CA LEU A 1112 -18.43 39.89 14.46
C LEU A 1112 -18.22 38.87 15.59
N ILE A 1113 -17.12 38.13 15.50
CA ILE A 1113 -16.61 37.22 16.53
C ILE A 1113 -15.22 37.66 16.92
N SER A 1114 -15.00 37.79 18.23
CA SER A 1114 -13.73 38.24 18.81
C SER A 1114 -12.77 37.11 19.15
N LYS A 1115 -13.27 35.87 19.36
CA LYS A 1115 -12.47 34.68 19.67
C LYS A 1115 -13.20 33.39 19.25
N ILE A 1116 -12.45 32.38 18.82
CA ILE A 1116 -12.89 30.99 18.64
C ILE A 1116 -11.78 30.08 19.16
N ASP A 1117 -12.09 29.27 20.17
CA ASP A 1117 -11.15 28.32 20.77
C ASP A 1117 -11.35 26.94 20.15
N HIS A 1118 -10.28 26.15 20.08
CA HIS A 1118 -10.33 24.78 19.58
C HIS A 1118 -9.90 23.77 20.65
N SER A 1119 -10.41 22.55 20.54
CA SER A 1119 -10.10 21.43 21.43
C SER A 1119 -8.90 20.62 20.95
N ALA A 1120 -8.44 19.65 21.76
CA ALA A 1120 -7.37 18.73 21.38
C ALA A 1120 -7.68 17.85 20.15
N ILE A 1121 -8.95 17.77 19.72
CA ILE A 1121 -9.40 17.09 18.49
C ILE A 1121 -9.77 18.09 17.38
N GLY A 1122 -9.36 19.35 17.48
CA GLY A 1122 -9.62 20.39 16.47
C GLY A 1122 -11.07 20.88 16.37
N THR A 1123 -11.96 20.44 17.27
CA THR A 1123 -13.35 20.90 17.32
C THR A 1123 -13.49 22.20 18.10
N ILE A 1124 -14.40 23.09 17.69
CA ILE A 1124 -14.63 24.38 18.37
C ILE A 1124 -15.08 24.16 19.82
N SER A 1125 -14.30 24.65 20.78
CA SER A 1125 -14.59 24.60 22.22
C SER A 1125 -15.23 25.89 22.74
N GLU A 1126 -14.95 27.06 22.13
CA GLU A 1126 -15.53 28.35 22.52
C GLU A 1126 -15.77 29.28 21.31
N ILE A 1127 -16.77 30.16 21.41
CA ILE A 1127 -17.00 31.27 20.48
C ILE A 1127 -17.46 32.50 21.27
N ASP A 1128 -16.69 33.60 21.18
CA ASP A 1128 -17.06 34.91 21.71
C ASP A 1128 -17.65 35.81 20.61
N TYR A 1129 -18.94 36.14 20.72
CA TYR A 1129 -19.60 37.06 19.81
C TYR A 1129 -19.51 38.51 20.34
N VAL A 1130 -19.22 39.48 19.47
CA VAL A 1130 -19.07 40.91 19.85
C VAL A 1130 -20.36 41.52 20.43
N ASN A 1131 -21.51 40.87 20.26
CA ASN A 1131 -22.75 41.25 20.92
C ASN A 1131 -22.81 40.85 22.42
N GLY A 1132 -21.76 40.24 22.99
CA GLY A 1132 -21.69 39.79 24.39
C GLY A 1132 -22.39 38.45 24.66
N VAL A 1133 -22.67 37.65 23.63
CA VAL A 1133 -23.02 36.23 23.76
C VAL A 1133 -21.73 35.41 23.71
N ILE A 1134 -21.64 34.35 24.51
CA ILE A 1134 -20.57 33.36 24.49
C ILE A 1134 -21.20 31.98 24.28
N SER A 1135 -20.60 31.15 23.43
CA SER A 1135 -20.96 29.73 23.25
C SER A 1135 -19.78 28.84 23.63
N LYS A 1136 -19.95 27.94 24.60
CA LYS A 1136 -18.96 26.94 25.02
C LYS A 1136 -19.44 25.52 24.72
N ASN A 1137 -18.57 24.69 24.17
CA ASN A 1137 -18.76 23.25 23.95
C ASN A 1137 -17.81 22.49 24.89
N THR A 1138 -18.34 21.58 25.70
CA THR A 1138 -17.55 20.71 26.58
C THR A 1138 -17.48 19.31 25.98
N TYR A 1139 -16.25 18.88 25.70
CA TYR A 1139 -15.92 17.52 25.24
C TYR A 1139 -15.20 16.78 26.37
N ASP A 1140 -15.66 15.58 26.74
CA ASP A 1140 -15.07 14.82 27.84
C ASP A 1140 -14.18 13.69 27.32
N ILE A 1141 -12.89 13.69 27.67
CA ILE A 1141 -11.94 12.63 27.33
C ILE A 1141 -12.37 11.26 27.89
N ASN A 1142 -13.04 11.23 29.05
CA ASN A 1142 -13.61 10.02 29.65
C ASN A 1142 -14.85 9.51 28.89
N LYS A 1143 -15.34 10.29 27.91
CA LYS A 1143 -16.39 9.95 26.94
C LYS A 1143 -15.85 9.99 25.50
N LEU A 1144 -14.56 9.71 25.30
CA LEU A 1144 -13.88 9.69 24.00
C LEU A 1144 -14.02 11.01 23.22
N TYR A 1145 -13.97 12.14 23.91
CA TYR A 1145 -14.22 13.49 23.39
C TYR A 1145 -15.61 13.68 22.74
N ARG A 1146 -16.62 12.88 23.09
CA ARG A 1146 -18.02 13.20 22.79
C ARG A 1146 -18.43 14.52 23.47
N LEU A 1147 -19.28 15.30 22.80
CA LEU A 1147 -19.85 16.55 23.31
C LEU A 1147 -20.80 16.24 24.48
N THR A 1148 -20.38 16.50 25.71
CA THR A 1148 -21.20 16.28 26.91
C THR A 1148 -22.03 17.50 27.29
N ARG A 1149 -21.64 18.71 26.84
CA ARG A 1149 -22.40 19.94 27.12
C ARG A 1149 -22.21 21.01 26.05
N LYS A 1150 -23.28 21.78 25.78
CA LYS A 1150 -23.26 23.02 25.00
C LYS A 1150 -23.96 24.14 25.77
N GLN A 1151 -23.25 25.23 26.05
CA GLN A 1151 -23.76 26.38 26.79
C GLN A 1151 -23.64 27.65 25.95
N THR A 1152 -24.76 28.28 25.61
CA THR A 1152 -24.78 29.61 24.99
C THR A 1152 -25.41 30.59 25.97
N TYR A 1153 -24.70 31.65 26.35
CA TYR A 1153 -25.15 32.58 27.39
C TYR A 1153 -24.74 34.02 27.14
N LYS A 1154 -25.41 34.95 27.83
CA LYS A 1154 -25.07 36.38 27.88
C LYS A 1154 -25.36 36.92 29.28
N ASN A 1155 -24.43 37.65 29.88
CA ASN A 1155 -24.53 38.19 31.24
C ASN A 1155 -25.04 37.13 32.26
N SER A 1156 -24.43 35.94 32.24
CA SER A 1156 -24.79 34.76 33.05
C SER A 1156 -26.22 34.20 32.84
N THR A 1157 -26.97 34.68 31.84
CA THR A 1157 -28.29 34.12 31.45
C THR A 1157 -28.09 33.13 30.30
N TYR A 1158 -28.47 31.87 30.50
CA TYR A 1158 -28.36 30.81 29.50
C TYR A 1158 -29.47 30.89 28.46
N LEU A 1159 -29.08 31.12 27.21
CA LEU A 1159 -29.92 31.01 26.02
C LEU A 1159 -30.04 29.54 25.56
N GLN A 1160 -28.97 28.76 25.74
CA GLN A 1160 -28.92 27.30 25.66
C GLN A 1160 -28.03 26.78 26.79
N ASN A 1161 -28.38 25.65 27.39
CA ASN A 1161 -27.57 24.97 28.41
C ASN A 1161 -27.88 23.47 28.35
N ILE A 1162 -27.47 22.88 27.24
CA ILE A 1162 -27.79 21.52 26.82
C ILE A 1162 -26.71 20.59 27.37
N SER A 1163 -27.10 19.55 28.10
CA SER A 1163 -26.25 18.42 28.48
C SER A 1163 -26.66 17.17 27.70
N TYR A 1164 -25.69 16.34 27.34
CA TYR A 1164 -25.86 15.09 26.60
C TYR A 1164 -25.35 13.91 27.43
N SER A 1165 -26.06 12.78 27.36
CA SER A 1165 -25.53 11.48 27.80
C SER A 1165 -25.63 10.45 26.67
N PHE A 1166 -24.74 9.46 26.71
CA PHE A 1166 -24.58 8.46 25.67
C PHE A 1166 -24.45 7.07 26.27
N ASP A 1167 -24.78 6.04 25.49
CA ASP A 1167 -24.41 4.66 25.79
C ASP A 1167 -22.95 4.37 25.42
N ALA A 1168 -22.55 3.09 25.44
CA ALA A 1168 -21.17 2.73 25.15
C ALA A 1168 -20.81 2.96 23.67
N VAL A 1169 -21.70 2.58 22.73
CA VAL A 1169 -21.40 2.66 21.27
C VAL A 1169 -21.47 4.09 20.73
N GLY A 1170 -22.40 4.92 21.21
CA GLY A 1170 -22.53 6.31 20.77
C GLY A 1170 -23.94 6.87 20.67
N ASN A 1171 -24.98 6.07 20.94
CA ASN A 1171 -26.36 6.54 20.87
C ASN A 1171 -26.63 7.54 22.00
N VAL A 1172 -27.44 8.58 21.72
CA VAL A 1172 -27.74 9.64 22.70
C VAL A 1172 -28.88 9.19 23.61
N LEU A 1173 -28.59 8.85 24.87
CA LEU A 1173 -29.59 8.39 25.83
C LEU A 1173 -30.41 9.53 26.45
N ASN A 1174 -29.82 10.72 26.61
CA ASN A 1174 -30.52 11.89 27.16
C ASN A 1174 -30.00 13.19 26.53
N ILE A 1175 -30.91 14.13 26.27
CA ILE A 1175 -30.63 15.54 26.02
C ILE A 1175 -31.43 16.37 27.04
N THR A 1176 -30.73 17.11 27.90
CA THR A 1176 -31.34 18.01 28.90
C THR A 1176 -30.96 19.45 28.60
N ASP A 1177 -31.89 20.29 28.12
CA ASP A 1177 -31.69 21.74 28.07
C ASP A 1177 -32.20 22.38 29.37
N SER A 1178 -31.26 22.94 30.13
CA SER A 1178 -31.49 23.72 31.35
C SER A 1178 -31.27 25.21 31.11
N SER A 1179 -31.73 25.73 29.97
CA SER A 1179 -31.65 27.16 29.63
C SER A 1179 -32.65 28.00 30.44
N ASN A 1180 -32.44 29.31 30.50
CA ASN A 1180 -33.37 30.26 31.12
C ASN A 1180 -34.49 30.68 30.15
N THR A 1181 -34.90 29.78 29.25
CA THR A 1181 -35.79 30.08 28.13
C THR A 1181 -36.90 29.04 27.96
N ASN A 1182 -37.90 29.34 27.13
CA ASN A 1182 -38.92 28.39 26.71
C ASN A 1182 -38.40 27.32 25.71
N SER A 1183 -37.08 27.13 25.58
CA SER A 1183 -36.47 25.96 24.92
C SER A 1183 -36.09 24.85 25.90
N ALA A 1184 -36.07 25.13 27.21
CA ALA A 1184 -35.78 24.15 28.25
C ALA A 1184 -36.75 22.95 28.17
N LYS A 1185 -36.17 21.75 28.22
CA LYS A 1185 -36.86 20.44 28.18
C LYS A 1185 -35.86 19.32 28.50
N ILE A 1186 -36.38 18.15 28.84
CA ILE A 1186 -35.62 16.90 28.93
C ILE A 1186 -36.15 15.96 27.84
N ALA A 1187 -35.23 15.28 27.15
CA ALA A 1187 -35.54 14.27 26.14
C ALA A 1187 -34.74 13.01 26.44
N ASP A 1188 -35.42 11.95 26.88
CA ASP A 1188 -34.83 10.63 27.12
C ASP A 1188 -35.12 9.71 25.93
N TYR A 1189 -34.13 8.95 25.47
CA TYR A 1189 -34.23 8.11 24.27
C TYR A 1189 -33.90 6.65 24.58
N THR A 1190 -34.63 5.73 23.95
CA THR A 1190 -34.35 4.29 23.96
C THR A 1190 -34.17 3.78 22.54
N TYR A 1191 -33.36 2.74 22.38
CA TYR A 1191 -33.02 2.14 21.10
C TYR A 1191 -33.36 0.64 21.10
N ASP A 1192 -33.55 0.05 19.92
CA ASP A 1192 -33.65 -1.41 19.76
C ASP A 1192 -32.28 -2.09 19.61
N ASP A 1193 -32.24 -3.40 19.36
CA ASP A 1193 -30.98 -4.14 19.22
C ASP A 1193 -30.20 -3.79 17.95
N LEU A 1194 -30.83 -3.11 16.99
CA LEU A 1194 -30.22 -2.61 15.75
C LEU A 1194 -29.88 -1.10 15.87
N HIS A 1195 -29.83 -0.57 17.09
CA HIS A 1195 -29.59 0.84 17.42
C HIS A 1195 -30.60 1.82 16.78
N ARG A 1196 -31.81 1.36 16.44
CA ARG A 1196 -32.88 2.22 15.90
C ARG A 1196 -33.67 2.83 17.05
N LEU A 1197 -33.98 4.12 16.96
CA LEU A 1197 -34.73 4.86 17.99
C LEU A 1197 -36.11 4.22 18.21
N SER A 1198 -36.36 3.64 19.39
CA SER A 1198 -37.63 2.97 19.73
C SER A 1198 -38.59 3.87 20.51
N THR A 1199 -38.08 4.75 21.39
CA THR A 1199 -38.88 5.72 22.13
C THR A 1199 -38.12 7.03 22.34
N ALA A 1200 -38.81 8.16 22.24
CA ALA A 1200 -38.36 9.46 22.76
C ALA A 1200 -39.39 10.00 23.77
N ILE A 1201 -38.99 10.15 25.02
CA ILE A 1201 -39.82 10.66 26.13
C ILE A 1201 -39.42 12.12 26.38
N ILE A 1202 -40.34 13.05 26.10
CA ILE A 1202 -40.07 14.49 26.18
C ILE A 1202 -40.81 15.11 27.35
N THR A 1203 -40.07 15.61 28.34
CA THR A 1203 -40.61 16.19 29.58
C THR A 1203 -40.09 17.60 29.86
N ASN A 1204 -40.65 18.25 30.89
CA ASN A 1204 -40.32 19.63 31.29
C ASN A 1204 -40.51 20.65 30.15
N THR A 1205 -41.50 20.42 29.28
CA THR A 1205 -41.76 21.29 28.12
C THR A 1205 -42.51 22.56 28.51
N PRO A 1206 -42.46 23.63 27.69
CA PRO A 1206 -43.28 24.81 27.89
C PRO A 1206 -44.77 24.46 28.02
N GLN A 1207 -45.44 25.07 29.00
CA GLN A 1207 -46.85 24.79 29.34
C GLN A 1207 -47.10 23.38 29.90
N ASN A 1208 -46.06 22.65 30.34
CA ASN A 1208 -46.12 21.30 30.93
C ASN A 1208 -46.76 20.23 30.02
N LYS A 1209 -46.64 20.39 28.70
CA LYS A 1209 -47.15 19.45 27.69
C LYS A 1209 -46.11 18.38 27.38
N ASN A 1210 -45.85 17.52 28.36
CA ASN A 1210 -44.96 16.37 28.17
C ASN A 1210 -45.59 15.40 27.14
N TYR A 1211 -44.77 14.74 26.33
CA TYR A 1211 -45.23 13.81 25.30
C TYR A 1211 -44.25 12.64 25.10
N ILE A 1212 -44.74 11.55 24.49
CA ILE A 1212 -43.93 10.35 24.20
C ILE A 1212 -44.13 9.99 22.73
N GLU A 1213 -43.02 9.94 21.99
CA GLU A 1213 -42.97 9.39 20.64
C GLU A 1213 -42.48 7.94 20.71
N THR A 1214 -43.32 6.98 20.31
CA THR A 1214 -42.91 5.58 20.13
C THR A 1214 -42.81 5.26 18.66
N TYR A 1215 -41.76 4.52 18.31
CA TYR A 1215 -41.40 4.15 16.94
C TYR A 1215 -41.41 2.63 16.82
N ALA A 1216 -42.00 2.11 15.75
CA ALA A 1216 -41.94 0.69 15.41
C ALA A 1216 -41.46 0.54 13.96
N TYR A 1217 -40.68 -0.50 13.67
CA TYR A 1217 -40.08 -0.73 12.36
C TYR A 1217 -40.34 -2.14 11.83
N ASP A 1218 -40.22 -2.32 10.52
CA ASP A 1218 -40.08 -3.65 9.91
C ASP A 1218 -38.62 -4.16 9.94
N ILE A 1219 -38.41 -5.37 9.40
CA ILE A 1219 -37.10 -6.04 9.37
C ILE A 1219 -36.13 -5.45 8.35
N THR A 1220 -36.61 -4.53 7.50
CA THR A 1220 -35.84 -3.79 6.48
C THR A 1220 -35.65 -2.31 6.84
N GLY A 1221 -36.11 -1.87 8.02
CA GLY A 1221 -35.90 -0.51 8.53
C GLY A 1221 -36.99 0.51 8.20
N ASN A 1222 -38.09 0.12 7.54
CA ASN A 1222 -39.23 1.01 7.36
C ASN A 1222 -39.90 1.32 8.70
N ILE A 1223 -40.30 2.57 8.93
CA ILE A 1223 -41.14 2.94 10.07
C ILE A 1223 -42.56 2.40 9.81
N LEU A 1224 -43.06 1.51 10.67
CA LEU A 1224 -44.45 1.02 10.64
C LEU A 1224 -45.40 1.91 11.45
N VAL A 1225 -44.91 2.53 12.53
CA VAL A 1225 -45.70 3.42 13.41
C VAL A 1225 -44.80 4.52 13.97
N LYS A 1226 -45.32 5.75 14.02
CA LYS A 1226 -44.81 6.84 14.89
C LYS A 1226 -46.02 7.42 15.66
N SER A 1227 -46.00 7.45 16.99
CA SER A 1227 -47.24 7.64 17.79
C SER A 1227 -47.98 8.99 17.62
N ASP A 1228 -47.33 10.05 17.13
CA ASP A 1228 -47.97 11.35 16.85
C ASP A 1228 -48.65 11.41 15.48
N LEU A 1229 -48.14 10.67 14.50
CA LEU A 1229 -48.65 10.59 13.12
C LEU A 1229 -49.55 9.36 12.90
N GLY A 1230 -49.33 8.28 13.64
CA GLY A 1230 -50.05 7.01 13.53
C GLY A 1230 -49.32 5.97 12.67
N ASN A 1231 -50.12 5.10 12.02
CA ASN A 1231 -49.60 3.99 11.23
C ASN A 1231 -49.09 4.47 9.87
N TYR A 1232 -47.94 3.93 9.49
CA TYR A 1232 -47.35 4.08 8.17
C TYR A 1232 -47.77 2.89 7.28
N GLN A 1233 -47.89 3.13 5.98
CA GLN A 1233 -48.14 2.10 4.98
C GLN A 1233 -47.25 2.28 3.77
N TYR A 1234 -46.80 1.15 3.23
CA TYR A 1234 -45.99 1.02 2.03
C TYR A 1234 -46.80 0.21 1.01
N ASN A 1235 -46.56 0.39 -0.28
CA ASN A 1235 -47.19 -0.46 -1.29
C ASN A 1235 -46.21 -1.47 -1.86
N ASP A 1236 -46.71 -2.60 -2.34
CA ASP A 1236 -45.90 -3.68 -2.89
C ASP A 1236 -44.98 -3.24 -4.05
N LYS A 1237 -45.35 -2.18 -4.78
CA LYS A 1237 -44.58 -1.59 -5.89
C LYS A 1237 -43.45 -0.64 -5.46
N ASN A 1238 -43.47 -0.20 -4.21
CA ASN A 1238 -42.47 0.66 -3.57
C ASN A 1238 -42.43 0.36 -2.05
N PRO A 1239 -41.97 -0.83 -1.59
CA PRO A 1239 -41.92 -1.24 -0.19
C PRO A 1239 -41.01 -0.37 0.69
N GLN A 1240 -40.25 0.56 0.08
CA GLN A 1240 -39.40 1.55 0.72
C GLN A 1240 -39.95 2.99 0.63
N ALA A 1241 -41.12 3.20 -0.01
CA ALA A 1241 -41.78 4.50 -0.12
C ALA A 1241 -43.15 4.50 0.60
N VAL A 1242 -43.32 5.45 1.51
CA VAL A 1242 -44.51 5.56 2.36
C VAL A 1242 -45.71 6.06 1.56
N THR A 1243 -46.65 5.19 1.23
CA THR A 1243 -47.89 5.56 0.52
C THR A 1243 -48.96 6.14 1.44
N ARG A 1244 -48.86 5.91 2.76
CA ARG A 1244 -49.63 6.66 3.76
C ARG A 1244 -48.88 6.82 5.07
N ALA A 1245 -48.84 8.03 5.63
CA ALA A 1245 -48.42 8.31 7.00
C ALA A 1245 -49.63 8.85 7.78
N GLY A 1246 -50.24 8.02 8.62
CA GLY A 1246 -51.46 8.36 9.33
C GLY A 1246 -52.63 8.63 8.39
N ASN A 1247 -53.03 9.90 8.33
CA ASN A 1247 -54.10 10.43 7.46
C ASN A 1247 -53.56 11.06 6.16
N VAL A 1248 -52.25 11.20 5.98
CA VAL A 1248 -51.63 11.76 4.77
C VAL A 1248 -51.28 10.64 3.80
N SER A 1249 -51.88 10.66 2.61
CA SER A 1249 -51.56 9.72 1.52
C SER A 1249 -50.61 10.34 0.51
N TYR A 1250 -49.70 9.52 -0.04
CA TYR A 1250 -48.72 9.92 -1.05
C TYR A 1250 -48.89 9.08 -2.32
N SER A 1251 -48.74 9.72 -3.47
CA SER A 1251 -48.71 9.09 -4.80
C SER A 1251 -47.33 9.26 -5.41
N TYR A 1252 -46.80 8.18 -5.99
CA TYR A 1252 -45.50 8.07 -6.65
C TYR A 1252 -45.66 7.39 -8.00
#